data_AF-A0A1L0FP07-F1
#
_entry.id   AF-A0A1L0FP07-F1
#
_cell.length_a   1.000
_cell.length_b   1.000
_cell.length_c   1.000
_cell.angle_alpha   90.00
_cell.angle_beta   90.00
_cell.angle_gamma   90.00
#
_symmetry.space_group_name_H-M   'P 1'
#
loop_
_entity.id
_entity.type
_entity.pdbx_description
1 polymer ?
#
loop_
_entity_poly.entity_id
_entity_poly.type
_entity_poly.pdbx_seq_one_letter_code
_entity_poly.pdbx_strand_id
1 'polypeptide(L)'
;MSSQTATRLLEPKDGYAIVVGFSAFFCISMIFASFCLKKYKKEVMTSENFATAGRSIGKFLSASSVVSSWTWASTLLTSSALTYQNGIGSAYAYAAGAALQLVCFAALAVAVKIRAPNLHTYLELVRVRYGKITHIVFIVYALMTNILVTVMLVTGVIDSINVISGANIVGVAFLLPLGILCYTFYGGLKSTFLGDMSHTIIVVIVILMFLFKSYCMGSKDSETGLGTPTLVYEALRKASKINPVAGNRDGEVLTFHSKPSFIFFVINIAGNFGTVFLDQGYWNKAISTSSENGQVFYGYYLGFVAWMVIPLAMGTGAGLICKALELSPKFPTYPNPMSSDQISAGFVVPFMAQTLLGKNGAYAVMIMLISCFSSALSGELVAVSSVCAYDIYKVYVNPKATGKQLINVTHLACIVFCFLLICFGIGLHYGDVGMGWIYEFMGVIISSCVLPAVLVLFWKDMNIYAATISPIISTCLAIIGWMCSAKGLYKSVNVNTLFYDNPMLIGNVICLLGPLVFIPIFQIIFGKQDFNFKIFETDIKRDDDDEEIMKAELEIVKSNKSKVIVDANEETNSDEDLEKKNLQPINSVISYAKDIPRETLDKKKEENMMMLKKLSKIANWASLFFCLALCIVWPMPMYGIKGYIWSREFFTGWVVVIIIWMFISSFIVVFGPLYEGRRSIWFVLKGVYWDLTGQSERLSQYQIDHPEELLSVQSQVDKRMYEKEEVDNTNIDTIME
;
A
#
# COMPACT_ATOMS: atom_id res chain seq x y z
N MET A 1 29.87 -13.30 -7.46
CA MET A 1 31.20 -13.75 -6.97
C MET A 1 31.10 -15.11 -6.27
N SER A 2 32.23 -15.84 -6.19
CA SER A 2 32.38 -17.25 -5.81
C SER A 2 31.50 -17.75 -4.66
N SER A 3 30.91 -18.92 -4.87
CA SER A 3 30.22 -19.75 -3.88
C SER A 3 31.15 -20.12 -2.71
N GLN A 4 31.33 -19.22 -1.75
CA GLN A 4 31.52 -19.69 -0.38
C GLN A 4 30.18 -20.27 0.03
N THR A 5 30.17 -21.58 0.25
CA THR A 5 29.02 -22.41 0.58
C THR A 5 28.46 -21.97 1.94
N ALA A 6 27.74 -20.85 1.97
CA ALA A 6 26.73 -20.64 2.99
C ALA A 6 25.83 -21.87 2.91
N THR A 7 25.75 -22.62 3.99
CA THR A 7 24.91 -23.81 4.11
C THR A 7 23.51 -23.41 3.68
N ARG A 8 23.08 -23.83 2.48
CA ARG A 8 21.78 -23.42 1.91
C ARG A 8 20.69 -23.78 2.92
N LEU A 9 19.82 -22.81 3.25
CA LEU A 9 18.86 -22.95 4.35
C LEU A 9 17.80 -23.99 4.02
N LEU A 10 17.38 -23.98 2.76
CA LEU A 10 16.42 -24.88 2.13
C LEU A 10 16.98 -25.40 0.81
N GLU A 11 16.30 -26.38 0.21
CA GLU A 11 16.65 -26.86 -1.13
C GLU A 11 16.00 -25.98 -2.21
N PRO A 12 16.57 -25.89 -3.43
CA PRO A 12 15.99 -25.08 -4.51
C PRO A 12 14.54 -25.47 -4.84
N LYS A 13 14.21 -26.76 -4.70
CA LYS A 13 12.84 -27.28 -4.89
C LYS A 13 11.85 -26.66 -3.90
N ASP A 14 12.28 -26.38 -2.67
CA ASP A 14 11.45 -25.79 -1.63
C ASP A 14 11.13 -24.33 -1.97
N GLY A 15 12.11 -23.61 -2.52
CA GLY A 15 11.93 -22.25 -3.02
C GLY A 15 10.87 -22.17 -4.11
N TYR A 16 10.99 -23.00 -5.15
CA TYR A 16 9.98 -23.04 -6.22
C TYR A 16 8.62 -23.52 -5.75
N ALA A 17 8.58 -24.54 -4.88
CA ALA A 17 7.33 -25.08 -4.36
C ALA A 17 6.55 -24.03 -3.57
N ILE A 18 7.23 -23.18 -2.81
CA ILE A 18 6.57 -22.12 -2.05
C ILE A 18 6.18 -20.97 -2.97
N VAL A 19 7.04 -20.54 -3.89
CA VAL A 19 6.71 -19.49 -4.87
C VAL A 19 5.45 -19.86 -5.66
N VAL A 20 5.39 -21.06 -6.22
CA VAL A 20 4.26 -21.50 -7.04
C VAL A 20 3.06 -21.91 -6.17
N GLY A 21 3.29 -22.73 -5.15
CA GLY A 21 2.23 -23.31 -4.32
C GLY A 21 1.50 -22.26 -3.48
N PHE A 22 2.24 -21.38 -2.81
CA PHE A 22 1.62 -20.30 -2.03
C PHE A 22 0.88 -19.30 -2.93
N SER A 23 1.50 -18.90 -4.04
CA SER A 23 0.86 -17.97 -4.98
C SER A 23 -0.39 -18.56 -5.64
N ALA A 24 -0.37 -19.86 -5.99
CA ALA A 24 -1.52 -20.55 -6.55
C ALA A 24 -2.65 -20.68 -5.52
N PHE A 25 -2.34 -21.13 -4.29
CA PHE A 25 -3.30 -21.21 -3.19
C PHE A 25 -3.97 -19.85 -2.94
N PHE A 26 -3.17 -18.79 -2.90
CA PHE A 26 -3.66 -17.45 -2.67
C PHE A 26 -4.52 -16.93 -3.83
N CYS A 27 -4.07 -17.13 -5.06
CA CYS A 27 -4.82 -16.78 -6.27
C CYS A 27 -6.20 -17.46 -6.30
N ILE A 28 -6.26 -18.77 -6.05
CA ILE A 28 -7.52 -19.52 -5.98
C ILE A 28 -8.42 -18.97 -4.88
N SER A 29 -7.85 -18.68 -3.71
CA SER A 29 -8.61 -18.13 -2.57
C SER A 29 -9.23 -16.76 -2.87
N MET A 30 -8.49 -15.88 -3.56
CA MET A 30 -8.96 -14.54 -3.94
C MET A 30 -9.97 -14.55 -5.09
N ILE A 31 -9.77 -15.44 -6.07
CA ILE A 31 -10.77 -15.67 -7.13
C ILE A 31 -12.07 -16.21 -6.51
N PHE A 32 -11.97 -17.15 -5.57
CA PHE A 32 -13.13 -17.68 -4.86
C PHE A 32 -13.86 -16.60 -4.04
N ALA A 33 -13.12 -15.76 -3.31
CA ALA A 33 -13.71 -14.63 -2.57
C ALA A 33 -14.44 -13.65 -3.50
N SER A 34 -13.81 -13.28 -4.63
CA SER A 34 -14.40 -12.40 -5.64
C SER A 34 -15.65 -13.03 -6.29
N PHE A 35 -15.61 -14.34 -6.57
CA PHE A 35 -16.76 -15.09 -7.07
C PHE A 35 -17.93 -15.05 -6.07
N CYS A 36 -17.65 -15.21 -4.78
CA CYS A 36 -18.67 -15.14 -3.73
C CYS A 36 -19.30 -13.74 -3.66
N LEU A 37 -18.50 -12.67 -3.75
CA LEU A 37 -19.04 -11.30 -3.77
C LEU A 37 -19.92 -11.04 -5.01
N LYS A 38 -19.47 -11.46 -6.19
CA LYS A 38 -20.26 -11.36 -7.43
C LYS A 38 -21.59 -12.10 -7.34
N LYS A 39 -21.58 -13.34 -6.85
CA LYS A 39 -22.76 -14.20 -6.80
C LYS A 39 -23.75 -13.80 -5.69
N TYR A 40 -23.26 -13.61 -4.47
CA TYR A 40 -24.11 -13.44 -3.28
C TYR A 40 -24.39 -11.97 -2.96
N LYS A 41 -23.42 -11.07 -3.16
CA LYS A 41 -23.57 -9.63 -2.88
C LYS A 41 -23.90 -8.80 -4.13
N LYS A 42 -24.18 -9.46 -5.26
CA LYS A 42 -24.54 -8.86 -6.55
C LYS A 42 -23.55 -7.78 -7.00
N GLU A 43 -22.27 -8.03 -6.77
CA GLU A 43 -21.23 -7.13 -7.24
C GLU A 43 -21.12 -7.16 -8.76
N VAL A 44 -21.19 -5.97 -9.39
CA VAL A 44 -21.01 -5.81 -10.84
C VAL A 44 -19.62 -5.26 -11.10
N MET A 45 -18.87 -5.91 -11.98
CA MET A 45 -17.53 -5.47 -12.39
C MET A 45 -17.64 -4.49 -13.56
N THR A 46 -17.83 -3.22 -13.23
CA THR A 46 -17.73 -2.11 -14.18
C THR A 46 -16.33 -1.49 -14.14
N SER A 47 -15.98 -0.62 -15.09
CA SER A 47 -14.70 0.11 -15.04
C SER A 47 -14.55 0.94 -13.77
N GLU A 48 -15.64 1.57 -13.31
CA GLU A 48 -15.67 2.34 -12.08
C GLU A 48 -15.40 1.45 -10.86
N ASN A 49 -16.08 0.31 -10.76
CA ASN A 49 -15.91 -0.60 -9.62
C ASN A 49 -14.53 -1.28 -9.64
N PHE A 50 -14.00 -1.58 -10.83
CA PHE A 50 -12.65 -2.13 -10.99
C PHE A 50 -11.58 -1.18 -10.44
N ALA A 51 -11.71 0.13 -10.72
CA ALA A 51 -10.73 1.15 -10.35
C ALA A 51 -10.90 1.72 -8.93
N THR A 52 -12.11 1.69 -8.37
CA THR A 52 -12.43 2.41 -7.10
C THR A 52 -13.06 1.54 -6.02
N ALA A 53 -13.23 0.23 -6.27
CA ALA A 53 -13.92 -0.71 -5.38
C ALA A 53 -15.31 -0.20 -4.90
N GLY A 54 -15.98 0.58 -5.74
CA GLY A 54 -17.29 1.16 -5.45
C GLY A 54 -17.29 2.15 -4.29
N ARG A 55 -16.12 2.69 -3.91
CA ARG A 55 -15.95 3.66 -2.80
C ARG A 55 -16.57 3.22 -1.47
N SER A 56 -16.64 1.90 -1.26
CA SER A 56 -17.40 1.24 -0.20
C SER A 56 -16.55 0.71 0.95
N ILE A 57 -15.23 0.94 0.92
CA ILE A 57 -14.31 0.29 1.86
C ILE A 57 -14.40 0.94 3.25
N GLY A 58 -14.54 0.06 4.25
CA GLY A 58 -14.60 0.35 5.68
C GLY A 58 -13.29 0.90 6.26
N LYS A 59 -13.34 1.49 7.45
CA LYS A 59 -12.15 2.09 8.09
C LYS A 59 -11.10 1.05 8.48
N PHE A 60 -11.50 -0.13 8.96
CA PHE A 60 -10.54 -1.15 9.38
C PHE A 60 -9.95 -1.88 8.18
N LEU A 61 -10.78 -2.21 7.18
CA LEU A 61 -10.27 -2.81 5.95
C LEU A 61 -9.34 -1.84 5.19
N SER A 62 -9.67 -0.54 5.19
CA SER A 62 -8.79 0.52 4.69
C SER A 62 -7.48 0.59 5.48
N ALA A 63 -7.53 0.60 6.82
CA ALA A 63 -6.34 0.60 7.67
C ALA A 63 -5.43 -0.61 7.40
N SER A 64 -6.00 -1.82 7.32
CA SER A 64 -5.26 -3.04 7.00
C SER A 64 -4.61 -2.96 5.62
N SER A 65 -5.32 -2.43 4.63
CA SER A 65 -4.79 -2.29 3.27
C SER A 65 -3.68 -1.24 3.19
N VAL A 66 -3.79 -0.12 3.91
CA VAL A 66 -2.71 0.88 4.02
C VAL A 66 -1.48 0.26 4.69
N VAL A 67 -1.66 -0.49 5.79
CA VAL A 67 -0.56 -1.19 6.46
C VAL A 67 0.09 -2.21 5.52
N SER A 68 -0.71 -2.99 4.79
CA SER A 68 -0.20 -4.00 3.87
C SER A 68 0.63 -3.40 2.73
N SER A 69 0.12 -2.35 2.09
CA SER A 69 0.85 -1.67 1.00
C SER A 69 2.12 -1.00 1.46
N TRP A 70 2.22 -0.59 2.72
CA TRP A 70 3.41 0.05 3.25
C TRP A 70 4.37 -0.95 3.90
N THR A 71 3.95 -2.21 4.07
CA THR A 71 4.79 -3.29 4.61
C THR A 71 5.45 -4.06 3.47
N TRP A 72 6.42 -3.40 2.83
CA TRP A 72 7.19 -4.01 1.76
C TRP A 72 8.14 -5.09 2.26
N ALA A 73 8.57 -5.97 1.35
CA ALA A 73 9.72 -6.83 1.64
C ALA A 73 10.94 -5.99 2.04
N SER A 74 11.15 -4.83 1.38
CA SER A 74 12.19 -3.89 1.74
C SER A 74 11.99 -3.25 3.12
N THR A 75 10.76 -3.01 3.57
CA THR A 75 10.49 -2.54 4.95
C THR A 75 11.00 -3.52 5.99
N LEU A 76 10.67 -4.79 5.83
CA LEU A 76 11.06 -5.84 6.76
C LEU A 76 12.57 -6.08 6.74
N LEU A 77 13.18 -6.08 5.56
CA LEU A 77 14.59 -6.37 5.35
C LEU A 77 15.48 -5.18 5.71
N THR A 78 15.20 -3.97 5.21
CA THR A 78 16.02 -2.77 5.44
C THR A 78 15.95 -2.31 6.90
N SER A 79 14.78 -2.31 7.54
CA SER A 79 14.69 -1.98 8.97
C SER A 79 15.56 -2.92 9.82
N SER A 80 15.51 -4.22 9.53
CA SER A 80 16.31 -5.23 10.23
C SER A 80 17.80 -5.09 9.93
N ALA A 81 18.16 -4.86 8.67
CA ALA A 81 19.55 -4.72 8.21
C ALA A 81 20.23 -3.50 8.85
N LEU A 82 19.57 -2.34 8.81
CA LEU A 82 20.09 -1.12 9.42
C LEU A 82 20.15 -1.25 10.94
N THR A 83 19.19 -1.92 11.57
CA THR A 83 19.24 -2.16 13.02
C THR A 83 20.36 -3.12 13.42
N TYR A 84 20.66 -4.13 12.61
CA TYR A 84 21.82 -4.99 12.82
C TYR A 84 23.15 -4.23 12.68
N GLN A 85 23.25 -3.34 11.68
CA GLN A 85 24.47 -2.53 11.44
C GLN A 85 24.67 -1.45 12.49
N ASN A 86 23.64 -0.67 12.76
CA ASN A 86 23.74 0.62 13.47
C ASN A 86 23.06 0.60 14.84
N GLY A 87 22.35 -0.47 15.19
CA GLY A 87 21.63 -0.60 16.46
C GLY A 87 20.23 0.02 16.45
N ILE A 88 19.64 0.13 17.64
CA ILE A 88 18.21 0.42 17.82
C ILE A 88 17.79 1.81 17.32
N GLY A 89 18.73 2.75 17.25
CA GLY A 89 18.49 4.07 16.63
C GLY A 89 18.00 3.96 15.20
N SER A 90 18.49 2.98 14.42
CA SER A 90 18.05 2.75 13.05
C SER A 90 16.64 2.17 12.97
N ALA A 91 16.22 1.34 13.92
CA ALA A 91 14.84 0.83 13.96
C ALA A 91 13.84 2.00 14.08
N TYR A 92 14.14 2.94 14.98
CA TYR A 92 13.34 4.15 15.14
C TYR A 92 13.43 5.06 13.91
N ALA A 93 14.64 5.32 13.39
CA ALA A 93 14.84 6.15 12.20
C ALA A 93 14.05 5.61 10.99
N TYR A 94 14.02 4.29 10.83
CA TYR A 94 13.19 3.67 9.80
C TYR A 94 11.71 3.92 10.08
N ALA A 95 11.22 3.49 11.24
CA ALA A 95 9.80 3.51 11.57
C ALA A 95 9.22 4.93 11.58
N ALA A 96 9.83 5.86 12.32
CA ALA A 96 9.39 7.24 12.39
C ALA A 96 9.55 7.98 11.05
N GLY A 97 10.65 7.70 10.33
CA GLY A 97 10.96 8.37 9.07
C GLY A 97 10.03 7.99 7.93
N ALA A 98 9.39 6.82 8.01
CA ALA A 98 8.44 6.32 7.03
C ALA A 98 6.97 6.36 7.52
N ALA A 99 6.71 6.52 8.83
CA ALA A 99 5.35 6.64 9.35
C ALA A 99 4.77 8.05 9.17
N LEU A 100 5.63 9.08 9.10
CA LEU A 100 5.22 10.47 8.94
C LEU A 100 4.36 10.69 7.69
N GLN A 101 4.67 9.98 6.61
CA GLN A 101 4.03 10.15 5.32
C GLN A 101 2.59 9.65 5.36
N LEU A 102 2.31 8.56 6.08
CA LEU A 102 0.95 8.04 6.25
C LEU A 102 0.04 9.05 6.98
N VAL A 103 0.54 9.64 8.06
CA VAL A 103 -0.25 10.62 8.82
C VAL A 103 -0.47 11.91 8.01
N CYS A 104 0.56 12.38 7.30
CA CYS A 104 0.44 13.54 6.42
C CYS A 104 -0.51 13.26 5.24
N PHE A 105 -0.47 12.06 4.68
CA PHE A 105 -1.36 11.66 3.57
C PHE A 105 -2.82 11.54 4.01
N ALA A 106 -3.11 11.24 5.28
CA ALA A 106 -4.47 11.25 5.80
C ALA A 106 -5.18 12.61 5.57
N ALA A 107 -4.44 13.72 5.67
CA ALA A 107 -4.97 15.05 5.38
C ALA A 107 -5.32 15.23 3.89
N LEU A 108 -4.49 14.70 2.98
CA LEU A 108 -4.78 14.70 1.54
C LEU A 108 -5.99 13.83 1.22
N ALA A 109 -6.05 12.62 1.77
CA ALA A 109 -7.14 11.68 1.55
C ALA A 109 -8.51 12.30 1.91
N VAL A 110 -8.59 13.00 3.06
CA VAL A 110 -9.79 13.75 3.44
C VAL A 110 -10.04 14.94 2.51
N ALA A 111 -9.00 15.70 2.13
CA ALA A 111 -9.15 16.86 1.25
C ALA A 111 -9.67 16.48 -0.15
N VAL A 112 -9.26 15.33 -0.69
CA VAL A 112 -9.80 14.77 -1.94
C VAL A 112 -11.28 14.49 -1.80
N LYS A 113 -11.72 13.84 -0.72
CA LYS A 113 -13.15 13.54 -0.52
C LYS A 113 -14.03 14.79 -0.41
N ILE A 114 -13.47 15.90 0.06
CA ILE A 114 -14.18 17.19 0.13
C ILE A 114 -14.25 17.88 -1.24
N ARG A 115 -13.20 17.78 -2.07
CA ARG A 115 -13.04 18.63 -3.27
C ARG A 115 -13.29 17.91 -4.59
N ALA A 116 -13.02 16.61 -4.64
CA ALA A 116 -13.09 15.80 -5.86
C ALA A 116 -13.58 14.37 -5.52
N PRO A 117 -14.86 14.21 -5.08
CA PRO A 117 -15.39 12.91 -4.68
C PRO A 117 -15.50 11.89 -5.83
N ASN A 118 -15.56 12.36 -7.08
CA ASN A 118 -15.75 11.55 -8.29
C ASN A 118 -14.44 11.19 -9.01
N LEU A 119 -13.30 11.46 -8.39
CA LEU A 119 -11.95 11.17 -8.88
C LEU A 119 -11.69 9.67 -9.13
N HIS A 120 -10.88 9.34 -10.14
CA HIS A 120 -10.25 8.03 -10.35
C HIS A 120 -8.75 8.07 -10.03
N THR A 121 -8.04 9.10 -10.50
CA THR A 121 -6.60 9.27 -10.24
C THR A 121 -6.24 10.68 -9.83
N TYR A 122 -5.22 10.85 -8.97
CA TYR A 122 -4.86 12.21 -8.52
C TYR A 122 -4.35 13.11 -9.66
N LEU A 123 -3.93 12.50 -10.78
CA LEU A 123 -3.44 13.15 -11.97
C LEU A 123 -4.55 13.92 -12.71
N GLU A 124 -5.81 13.50 -12.58
CA GLU A 124 -6.96 14.26 -13.08
C GLU A 124 -7.07 15.64 -12.42
N LEU A 125 -6.75 15.75 -11.13
CA LEU A 125 -6.71 17.04 -10.43
C LEU A 125 -5.70 17.99 -11.07
N VAL A 126 -4.54 17.46 -11.43
CA VAL A 126 -3.47 18.21 -12.09
C VAL A 126 -3.90 18.64 -13.48
N ARG A 127 -4.53 17.73 -14.24
CA ARG A 127 -5.04 18.01 -15.59
C ARG A 127 -6.10 19.10 -15.59
N VAL A 128 -7.12 18.98 -14.76
CA VAL A 128 -8.22 19.96 -14.69
C VAL A 128 -7.69 21.33 -14.26
N ARG A 129 -6.72 21.35 -13.34
CA ARG A 129 -6.20 22.62 -12.81
C ARG A 129 -5.16 23.30 -13.70
N TYR A 130 -4.28 22.54 -14.32
CA TYR A 130 -3.07 23.05 -14.97
C TYR A 130 -2.90 22.62 -16.44
N GLY A 131 -3.84 21.85 -16.97
CA GLY A 131 -3.84 21.43 -18.37
C GLY A 131 -2.80 20.34 -18.70
N LYS A 132 -2.64 20.13 -20.00
CA LYS A 132 -1.96 18.96 -20.59
C LYS A 132 -0.47 18.85 -20.24
N ILE A 133 0.28 19.95 -20.27
CA ILE A 133 1.74 19.92 -20.08
C ILE A 133 2.08 19.46 -18.67
N THR A 134 1.50 20.11 -17.67
CA THR A 134 1.67 19.77 -16.25
C THR A 134 1.19 18.35 -15.97
N HIS A 135 0.07 17.94 -16.57
CA HIS A 135 -0.43 16.58 -16.45
C HIS A 135 0.59 15.54 -16.93
N ILE A 136 1.23 15.74 -18.09
CA ILE A 136 2.28 14.84 -18.60
C ILE A 136 3.47 14.76 -17.64
N VAL A 137 3.91 15.91 -17.08
CA VAL A 137 5.01 15.92 -16.10
C VAL A 137 4.66 15.06 -14.88
N PHE A 138 3.45 15.21 -14.33
CA PHE A 138 3.02 14.43 -13.17
C PHE A 138 2.80 12.95 -13.50
N ILE A 139 2.31 12.61 -14.69
CA ILE A 139 2.25 11.22 -15.17
C ILE A 139 3.66 10.61 -15.15
N VAL A 140 4.68 11.33 -15.62
CA VAL A 140 6.07 10.85 -15.60
C VAL A 140 6.53 10.59 -14.17
N TYR A 141 6.29 11.50 -13.22
CA TYR A 141 6.65 11.29 -11.81
C TYR A 141 5.90 10.13 -11.16
N ALA A 142 4.60 9.97 -11.46
CA ALA A 142 3.80 8.85 -10.98
C ALA A 142 4.39 7.52 -11.48
N LEU A 143 4.57 7.39 -12.80
CA LEU A 143 5.13 6.18 -13.40
C LEU A 143 6.57 5.89 -12.93
N MET A 144 7.41 6.92 -12.79
CA MET A 144 8.75 6.76 -12.22
C MET A 144 8.70 6.23 -10.78
N THR A 145 7.75 6.72 -9.97
CA THR A 145 7.53 6.23 -8.61
C THR A 145 7.13 4.76 -8.62
N ASN A 146 6.11 4.40 -9.40
CA ASN A 146 5.65 3.01 -9.49
C ASN A 146 6.73 2.05 -10.03
N ILE A 147 7.54 2.49 -11.00
CA ILE A 147 8.69 1.72 -11.51
C ILE A 147 9.70 1.49 -10.39
N LEU A 148 10.15 2.54 -9.71
CA LEU A 148 11.18 2.43 -8.67
C LEU A 148 10.72 1.56 -7.49
N VAL A 149 9.48 1.73 -7.03
CA VAL A 149 8.90 0.92 -5.96
C VAL A 149 8.82 -0.54 -6.38
N THR A 150 8.26 -0.83 -7.56
CA THR A 150 8.06 -2.22 -7.99
C THR A 150 9.39 -2.95 -8.24
N VAL A 151 10.39 -2.26 -8.81
CA VAL A 151 11.71 -2.86 -9.04
C VAL A 151 12.38 -3.22 -7.73
N MET A 152 12.30 -2.34 -6.74
CA MET A 152 12.81 -2.61 -5.40
C MET A 152 12.12 -3.81 -4.73
N LEU A 153 10.80 -3.98 -4.95
CA LEU A 153 10.06 -5.14 -4.46
C LEU A 153 10.56 -6.43 -5.13
N VAL A 154 10.77 -6.41 -6.44
CA VAL A 154 11.26 -7.57 -7.21
C VAL A 154 12.67 -7.94 -6.79
N THR A 155 13.62 -7.00 -6.81
CA THR A 155 15.03 -7.28 -6.47
C THR A 155 15.19 -7.80 -5.05
N GLY A 156 14.50 -7.20 -4.07
CA GLY A 156 14.61 -7.63 -2.68
C GLY A 156 14.13 -9.07 -2.42
N VAL A 157 13.08 -9.51 -3.12
CA VAL A 157 12.45 -10.81 -2.89
C VAL A 157 13.15 -11.93 -3.64
N ILE A 158 13.57 -11.70 -4.89
CA ILE A 158 14.29 -12.71 -5.69
C ILE A 158 15.65 -13.03 -5.04
N ASP A 159 16.36 -12.02 -4.53
CA ASP A 159 17.63 -12.18 -3.84
C ASP A 159 17.45 -12.96 -2.54
N SER A 160 16.44 -12.58 -1.75
CA SER A 160 16.12 -13.28 -0.50
C SER A 160 15.77 -14.76 -0.72
N ILE A 161 14.97 -15.07 -1.74
CA ILE A 161 14.60 -16.45 -2.07
C ILE A 161 15.81 -17.25 -2.55
N ASN A 162 16.68 -16.64 -3.37
CA ASN A 162 17.92 -17.27 -3.81
C ASN A 162 18.82 -17.63 -2.62
N VAL A 163 18.86 -16.78 -1.60
CA VAL A 163 19.73 -16.99 -0.44
C VAL A 163 19.16 -18.04 0.50
N ILE A 164 17.84 -18.04 0.68
CA ILE A 164 17.16 -19.03 1.50
C ILE A 164 17.22 -20.42 0.85
N SER A 165 16.93 -20.53 -0.45
CA SER A 165 16.70 -21.83 -1.10
C SER A 165 17.73 -22.22 -2.14
N GLY A 166 18.53 -21.28 -2.66
CA GLY A 166 19.34 -21.48 -3.85
C GLY A 166 18.55 -21.55 -5.16
N ALA A 167 17.24 -21.23 -5.15
CA ALA A 167 16.43 -21.17 -6.36
C ALA A 167 16.97 -20.13 -7.35
N ASN A 168 16.85 -20.41 -8.65
CA ASN A 168 17.39 -19.54 -9.67
C ASN A 168 16.60 -18.22 -9.72
N ILE A 169 17.33 -17.12 -9.71
CA ILE A 169 16.79 -15.76 -9.63
C ILE A 169 15.85 -15.45 -10.78
N VAL A 170 16.24 -15.80 -12.01
CA VAL A 170 15.43 -15.58 -13.22
C VAL A 170 14.14 -16.39 -13.14
N GLY A 171 14.22 -17.66 -12.77
CA GLY A 171 13.04 -18.52 -12.62
C GLY A 171 12.05 -17.98 -11.58
N VAL A 172 12.55 -17.58 -10.41
CA VAL A 172 11.72 -17.00 -9.34
C VAL A 172 11.09 -15.67 -9.79
N ALA A 173 11.85 -14.81 -10.48
CA ALA A 173 11.38 -13.51 -10.96
C ALA A 173 10.19 -13.62 -11.93
N PHE A 174 10.18 -14.62 -12.82
CA PHE A 174 9.06 -14.86 -13.73
C PHE A 174 7.87 -15.57 -13.07
N LEU A 175 8.10 -16.44 -12.08
CA LEU A 175 7.04 -17.22 -11.44
C LEU A 175 6.25 -16.42 -10.39
N LEU A 176 6.91 -15.55 -9.64
CA LEU A 176 6.30 -14.77 -8.56
C LEU A 176 5.05 -13.99 -9.02
N PRO A 177 5.07 -13.23 -10.13
CA PRO A 177 3.95 -12.37 -10.50
C PRO A 177 2.74 -13.10 -11.11
N LEU A 178 2.89 -14.36 -11.56
CA LEU A 178 1.85 -15.05 -12.30
C LEU A 178 0.56 -15.21 -11.51
N GLY A 179 0.66 -15.69 -10.26
CA GLY A 179 -0.51 -15.83 -9.38
C GLY A 179 -1.16 -14.49 -9.09
N ILE A 180 -0.35 -13.43 -8.97
CA ILE A 180 -0.79 -12.08 -8.64
C ILE A 180 -1.57 -11.44 -9.78
N LEU A 181 -1.07 -11.58 -11.02
CA LEU A 181 -1.77 -11.10 -12.22
C LEU A 181 -3.15 -11.75 -12.36
N CYS A 182 -3.24 -13.06 -12.15
CA CYS A 182 -4.50 -13.79 -12.29
C CYS A 182 -5.62 -13.28 -11.36
N TYR A 183 -5.35 -13.15 -10.06
CA TYR A 183 -6.40 -12.67 -9.15
C TYR A 183 -6.66 -11.17 -9.29
N THR A 184 -5.65 -10.37 -9.64
CA THR A 184 -5.82 -8.93 -9.88
C THR A 184 -6.74 -8.68 -11.07
N PHE A 185 -6.64 -9.47 -12.14
CA PHE A 185 -7.52 -9.34 -13.31
C PHE A 185 -8.96 -9.72 -13.01
N TYR A 186 -9.17 -10.74 -12.18
CA TYR A 186 -10.50 -11.23 -11.87
C TYR A 186 -11.25 -10.35 -10.87
N GLY A 187 -10.57 -9.90 -9.81
CA GLY A 187 -11.21 -9.26 -8.66
C GLY A 187 -11.08 -7.74 -8.58
N GLY A 188 -10.23 -7.12 -9.40
CA GLY A 188 -9.98 -5.69 -9.38
C GLY A 188 -9.47 -5.17 -8.03
N LEU A 189 -9.61 -3.87 -7.79
CA LEU A 189 -9.07 -3.21 -6.58
C LEU A 189 -9.67 -3.76 -5.28
N LYS A 190 -10.92 -4.22 -5.27
CA LYS A 190 -11.55 -4.75 -4.05
C LYS A 190 -10.98 -6.08 -3.61
N SER A 191 -10.64 -6.96 -4.55
CA SER A 191 -9.94 -8.21 -4.22
C SER A 191 -8.56 -7.93 -3.65
N THR A 192 -7.90 -6.85 -4.10
CA THR A 192 -6.63 -6.41 -3.53
C THR A 192 -6.78 -6.04 -2.05
N PHE A 193 -7.86 -5.36 -1.63
CA PHE A 193 -8.12 -5.08 -0.20
C PHE A 193 -8.24 -6.35 0.66
N LEU A 194 -8.94 -7.37 0.17
CA LEU A 194 -9.07 -8.66 0.87
C LEU A 194 -7.76 -9.42 0.90
N GLY A 195 -7.00 -9.35 -0.19
CA GLY A 195 -5.67 -9.95 -0.28
C GLY A 195 -4.68 -9.31 0.69
N ASP A 196 -4.68 -7.98 0.76
CA ASP A 196 -3.87 -7.19 1.69
C ASP A 196 -4.10 -7.60 3.15
N MET A 197 -5.37 -7.75 3.55
CA MET A 197 -5.71 -8.23 4.90
C MET A 197 -5.12 -9.61 5.16
N SER A 198 -5.26 -10.53 4.20
CA SER A 198 -4.79 -11.91 4.33
C SER A 198 -3.26 -11.99 4.44
N HIS A 199 -2.53 -11.21 3.64
CA HIS A 199 -1.07 -11.13 3.71
C HIS A 199 -0.59 -10.48 5.03
N THR A 200 -1.27 -9.44 5.50
CA THR A 200 -0.92 -8.77 6.76
C THR A 200 -1.01 -9.72 7.95
N ILE A 201 -2.00 -10.64 7.97
CA ILE A 201 -2.12 -11.67 9.02
C ILE A 201 -0.84 -12.50 9.12
N ILE A 202 -0.33 -12.97 7.98
CA ILE A 202 0.88 -13.79 7.91
C ILE A 202 2.07 -13.02 8.47
N VAL A 203 2.25 -11.76 8.05
CA VAL A 203 3.35 -10.91 8.53
C VAL A 203 3.30 -10.72 10.05
N VAL A 204 2.13 -10.40 10.59
CA VAL A 204 1.95 -10.19 12.04
C VAL A 204 2.28 -11.46 12.82
N ILE A 205 1.83 -12.63 12.36
CA ILE A 205 2.11 -13.92 13.01
C ILE A 205 3.62 -14.18 13.06
N VAL A 206 4.33 -14.01 11.94
CA VAL A 206 5.77 -14.29 11.86
C VAL A 206 6.57 -13.31 12.74
N ILE A 207 6.20 -12.03 12.78
CA ILE A 207 6.85 -11.04 13.66
C ILE A 207 6.64 -11.41 15.12
N LEU A 208 5.41 -11.75 15.52
CA LEU A 208 5.11 -12.18 16.88
C LEU A 208 5.90 -13.46 17.23
N MET A 209 6.01 -14.43 16.32
CA MET A 209 6.83 -15.61 16.54
C MET A 209 8.28 -15.27 16.89
N PHE A 210 8.91 -14.33 16.18
CA PHE A 210 10.29 -13.90 16.48
C PHE A 210 10.40 -13.22 17.84
N LEU A 211 9.47 -12.31 18.16
CA LEU A 211 9.44 -11.60 19.44
C LEU A 211 9.26 -12.58 20.61
N PHE A 212 8.27 -13.47 20.53
CA PHE A 212 7.97 -14.42 21.61
C PHE A 212 9.12 -15.41 21.83
N LYS A 213 9.69 -15.98 20.75
CA LYS A 213 10.79 -16.93 20.86
C LYS A 213 12.05 -16.31 21.47
N SER A 214 12.28 -15.02 21.23
CA SER A 214 13.51 -14.36 21.67
C SER A 214 13.40 -13.71 23.05
N TYR A 215 12.21 -13.23 23.41
CA TYR A 215 11.99 -12.40 24.60
C TYR A 215 11.05 -13.01 25.65
N CYS A 216 10.22 -13.99 25.31
CA CYS A 216 9.10 -14.41 26.17
C CYS A 216 9.12 -15.89 26.56
N MET A 217 10.26 -16.58 26.46
CA MET A 217 10.37 -18.00 26.86
C MET A 217 10.42 -18.19 28.38
N GLY A 218 10.70 -17.14 29.17
CA GLY A 218 10.78 -17.19 30.63
C GLY A 218 12.08 -17.83 31.17
N SER A 219 12.77 -18.61 30.33
CA SER A 219 14.08 -19.19 30.64
C SER A 219 15.03 -19.07 29.46
N LYS A 220 16.32 -19.36 29.71
CA LYS A 220 17.35 -19.45 28.67
C LYS A 220 17.04 -20.62 27.75
N ASP A 221 16.91 -20.34 26.46
CA ASP A 221 16.83 -21.32 25.39
C ASP A 221 18.17 -22.05 25.29
N SER A 222 18.13 -23.37 25.40
CA SER A 222 19.32 -24.23 25.34
C SER A 222 20.03 -24.11 24.00
N GLU A 223 19.30 -23.77 22.93
CA GLU A 223 19.85 -23.73 21.58
C GLU A 223 20.48 -22.39 21.21
N THR A 224 19.85 -21.29 21.60
CA THR A 224 20.23 -19.93 21.17
C THR A 224 20.85 -19.11 22.29
N GLY A 225 20.63 -19.51 23.55
CA GLY A 225 21.02 -18.74 24.73
C GLY A 225 20.17 -17.50 24.99
N LEU A 226 19.13 -17.25 24.19
CA LEU A 226 18.16 -16.15 24.35
C LEU A 226 16.91 -16.62 25.11
N GLY A 227 15.83 -15.84 25.14
CA GLY A 227 14.55 -16.25 25.73
C GLY A 227 13.97 -15.29 26.77
N THR A 228 14.74 -14.30 27.20
CA THR A 228 14.26 -13.17 28.03
C THR A 228 14.92 -11.86 27.58
N PRO A 229 14.33 -10.68 27.84
CA PRO A 229 14.93 -9.40 27.47
C PRO A 229 16.30 -9.18 28.15
N THR A 230 16.48 -9.72 29.35
CA THR A 230 17.75 -9.67 30.06
C THR A 230 18.86 -10.42 29.33
N LEU A 231 18.59 -11.64 28.85
CA LEU A 231 19.57 -12.44 28.13
C LEU A 231 19.93 -11.81 26.77
N VAL A 232 18.93 -11.28 26.07
CA VAL A 232 19.18 -10.55 24.80
C VAL A 232 20.00 -9.29 25.05
N TYR A 233 19.68 -8.53 26.11
CA TYR A 233 20.46 -7.36 26.51
C TYR A 233 21.93 -7.71 26.76
N GLU A 234 22.20 -8.75 27.56
CA GLU A 234 23.57 -9.19 27.85
C GLU A 234 24.32 -9.64 26.60
N ALA A 235 23.66 -10.38 25.71
CA ALA A 235 24.22 -10.80 24.44
C ALA A 235 24.57 -9.59 23.54
N LEU A 236 23.71 -8.59 23.46
CA LEU A 236 23.95 -7.36 22.69
C LEU A 236 25.13 -6.57 23.24
N ARG A 237 25.21 -6.40 24.56
CA ARG A 237 26.36 -5.75 25.22
C ARG A 237 27.67 -6.49 24.92
N LYS A 238 27.63 -7.82 24.87
CA LYS A 238 28.81 -8.63 24.51
C LYS A 238 29.17 -8.44 23.03
N ALA A 239 28.19 -8.46 22.14
CA ALA A 239 28.39 -8.25 20.71
C ALA A 239 29.01 -6.88 20.41
N SER A 240 28.53 -5.81 21.05
CA SER A 240 29.09 -4.46 20.90
C SER A 240 30.52 -4.31 21.42
N LYS A 241 30.92 -5.06 22.44
CA LYS A 241 32.31 -5.06 22.92
C LYS A 241 33.28 -5.75 21.95
N ILE A 242 32.81 -6.79 21.26
CA ILE A 242 33.63 -7.56 20.31
C ILE A 242 33.69 -6.82 18.97
N ASN A 243 32.54 -6.36 18.48
CA ASN A 243 32.37 -5.68 17.20
C ASN A 243 31.71 -4.30 17.42
N PRO A 244 32.47 -3.29 17.86
CA PRO A 244 31.94 -1.95 18.12
C PRO A 244 31.48 -1.26 16.83
N VAL A 245 30.34 -0.57 16.90
CA VAL A 245 29.74 0.14 15.76
C VAL A 245 30.30 1.56 15.63
N ALA A 246 30.91 1.87 14.49
CA ALA A 246 31.47 3.19 14.22
C ALA A 246 30.37 4.28 14.18
N GLY A 247 30.60 5.41 14.85
CA GLY A 247 29.64 6.51 14.91
C GLY A 247 28.51 6.32 15.94
N ASN A 248 28.47 5.17 16.63
CA ASN A 248 27.65 4.98 17.82
C ASN A 248 28.43 5.35 19.08
N ARG A 249 27.70 5.77 20.11
CA ARG A 249 28.28 5.99 21.45
C ARG A 249 28.92 4.70 21.98
N ASP A 250 30.20 4.78 22.35
CA ASP A 250 31.00 3.67 22.90
C ASP A 250 30.95 2.38 22.05
N GLY A 251 30.60 2.48 20.76
CA GLY A 251 30.41 1.34 19.87
C GLY A 251 29.14 0.51 20.13
N GLU A 252 28.23 0.98 20.99
CA GLU A 252 27.09 0.22 21.48
C GLU A 252 25.89 0.25 20.53
N VAL A 253 25.17 -0.87 20.41
CA VAL A 253 23.94 -0.96 19.58
C VAL A 253 22.68 -0.50 20.31
N LEU A 254 22.74 -0.41 21.65
CA LEU A 254 21.65 0.03 22.52
C LEU A 254 21.77 1.52 22.84
N THR A 255 21.82 2.34 21.80
CA THR A 255 21.90 3.80 21.89
C THR A 255 21.14 4.45 20.74
N PHE A 256 20.58 5.63 21.01
CA PHE A 256 20.04 6.52 19.98
C PHE A 256 21.08 7.49 19.44
N HIS A 257 22.24 7.62 20.11
CA HIS A 257 23.33 8.45 19.64
C HIS A 257 24.13 7.70 18.57
N SER A 258 23.59 7.71 17.35
CA SER A 258 24.13 7.05 16.17
C SER A 258 24.09 8.00 14.97
N LYS A 259 25.27 8.42 14.52
CA LYS A 259 25.40 9.26 13.31
C LYS A 259 24.79 8.61 12.06
N PRO A 260 25.07 7.35 11.70
CA PRO A 260 24.48 6.73 10.51
C PRO A 260 22.95 6.60 10.63
N SER A 261 22.42 6.28 11.82
CA SER A 261 20.97 6.24 12.03
C SER A 261 20.29 7.59 11.77
N PHE A 262 20.93 8.69 12.18
CA PHE A 262 20.38 10.03 11.96
C PHE A 262 20.45 10.47 10.50
N ILE A 263 21.55 10.16 9.79
CA ILE A 263 21.64 10.48 8.35
C ILE A 263 20.58 9.69 7.59
N PHE A 264 20.47 8.39 7.85
CA PHE A 264 19.43 7.55 7.27
C PHE A 264 18.03 8.08 7.60
N PHE A 265 17.77 8.57 8.82
CA PHE A 265 16.47 9.17 9.17
C PHE A 265 16.05 10.27 8.20
N VAL A 266 16.97 11.18 7.85
CA VAL A 266 16.68 12.28 6.93
C VAL A 266 16.49 11.78 5.49
N ILE A 267 17.34 10.86 5.03
CA ILE A 267 17.22 10.22 3.71
C ILE A 267 15.86 9.52 3.59
N ASN A 268 15.51 8.75 4.61
CA ASN A 268 14.29 7.96 4.69
C ASN A 268 13.03 8.85 4.67
N ILE A 269 13.04 9.98 5.37
CA ILE A 269 11.94 10.96 5.31
C ILE A 269 11.77 11.47 3.87
N ALA A 270 12.87 11.90 3.25
CA ALA A 270 12.82 12.49 1.92
C ALA A 270 12.32 11.49 0.87
N GLY A 271 12.91 10.29 0.80
CA GLY A 271 12.51 9.28 -0.15
C GLY A 271 11.06 8.82 0.01
N ASN A 272 10.61 8.59 1.24
CA ASN A 272 9.27 8.07 1.46
C ASN A 272 8.15 9.08 1.18
N PHE A 273 8.44 10.39 1.27
CA PHE A 273 7.46 11.40 0.85
C PHE A 273 7.13 11.23 -0.62
N GLY A 274 8.14 10.99 -1.46
CA GLY A 274 7.96 10.67 -2.88
C GLY A 274 7.09 9.43 -3.08
N THR A 275 7.42 8.33 -2.40
CA THR A 275 6.74 7.05 -2.62
C THR A 275 5.31 6.98 -2.12
N VAL A 276 4.90 7.75 -1.10
CA VAL A 276 3.48 7.80 -0.70
C VAL A 276 2.68 8.78 -1.52
N PHE A 277 3.23 9.98 -1.77
CA PHE A 277 2.44 11.09 -2.30
C PHE A 277 2.29 11.05 -3.82
N LEU A 278 3.22 10.40 -4.52
CA LEU A 278 3.23 10.34 -5.98
C LEU A 278 2.78 8.97 -6.52
N ASP A 279 2.70 7.97 -5.66
CA ASP A 279 2.22 6.64 -6.01
C ASP A 279 0.69 6.59 -6.02
N GLN A 280 0.14 6.35 -7.21
CA GLN A 280 -1.30 6.20 -7.43
C GLN A 280 -1.92 5.05 -6.60
N GLY A 281 -1.16 4.07 -6.14
CA GLY A 281 -1.64 3.00 -5.25
C GLY A 281 -2.23 3.52 -3.94
N TYR A 282 -1.59 4.51 -3.31
CA TYR A 282 -2.12 5.16 -2.10
C TYR A 282 -3.35 6.00 -2.40
N TRP A 283 -3.38 6.68 -3.54
CA TRP A 283 -4.56 7.47 -3.95
C TRP A 283 -5.76 6.57 -4.26
N ASN A 284 -5.56 5.44 -4.93
CA ASN A 284 -6.59 4.43 -5.18
C ASN A 284 -7.23 3.96 -3.87
N LYS A 285 -6.45 3.76 -2.81
CA LYS A 285 -6.96 3.36 -1.49
C LYS A 285 -7.77 4.47 -0.81
N ALA A 286 -7.31 5.71 -0.88
CA ALA A 286 -8.05 6.87 -0.38
C ALA A 286 -9.37 7.05 -1.13
N ILE A 287 -9.34 6.95 -2.46
CA ILE A 287 -10.52 7.07 -3.33
C ILE A 287 -11.52 5.96 -3.05
N SER A 288 -11.05 4.73 -2.80
CA SER A 288 -11.91 3.56 -2.54
C SER A 288 -12.50 3.52 -1.14
N THR A 289 -11.91 4.24 -0.18
CA THR A 289 -12.42 4.28 1.20
C THR A 289 -13.66 5.16 1.27
N SER A 290 -14.69 4.70 1.97
CA SER A 290 -15.92 5.48 2.14
C SER A 290 -15.65 6.81 2.82
N SER A 291 -16.34 7.85 2.36
CA SER A 291 -16.32 9.17 3.00
C SER A 291 -17.24 9.21 4.22
N GLU A 292 -18.24 8.33 4.28
CA GLU A 292 -19.26 8.31 5.32
C GLU A 292 -18.66 8.13 6.71
N ASN A 293 -19.18 8.87 7.68
CA ASN A 293 -18.74 8.84 9.07
C ASN A 293 -17.22 9.02 9.25
N GLY A 294 -16.55 9.68 8.29
CA GLY A 294 -15.12 9.92 8.34
C GLY A 294 -14.25 8.67 8.21
N GLN A 295 -14.75 7.59 7.60
CA GLN A 295 -14.02 6.32 7.49
C GLN A 295 -12.65 6.48 6.83
N VAL A 296 -12.53 7.32 5.79
CA VAL A 296 -11.24 7.66 5.16
C VAL A 296 -10.20 8.22 6.15
N PHE A 297 -10.61 9.10 7.07
CA PHE A 297 -9.70 9.67 8.07
C PHE A 297 -9.25 8.58 9.05
N TYR A 298 -10.20 7.83 9.60
CA TYR A 298 -9.89 6.79 10.57
C TYR A 298 -9.08 5.64 9.96
N GLY A 299 -9.33 5.28 8.70
CA GLY A 299 -8.56 4.25 8.01
C GLY A 299 -7.07 4.56 7.94
N TYR A 300 -6.71 5.78 7.50
CA TYR A 300 -5.30 6.18 7.43
C TYR A 300 -4.66 6.39 8.81
N TYR A 301 -5.38 6.96 9.78
CA TYR A 301 -4.83 7.14 11.14
C TYR A 301 -4.62 5.81 11.88
N LEU A 302 -5.58 4.90 11.79
CA LEU A 302 -5.44 3.55 12.34
C LEU A 302 -4.33 2.79 11.60
N GLY A 303 -4.24 2.96 10.28
CA GLY A 303 -3.15 2.42 9.47
C GLY A 303 -1.78 2.94 9.92
N PHE A 304 -1.63 4.24 10.16
CA PHE A 304 -0.41 4.84 10.72
C PHE A 304 -0.01 4.22 12.06
N VAL A 305 -0.96 4.13 13.01
CA VAL A 305 -0.70 3.56 14.34
C VAL A 305 -0.34 2.07 14.24
N ALA A 306 -1.05 1.31 13.41
CA ALA A 306 -0.82 -0.12 13.25
C ALA A 306 0.46 -0.43 12.47
N TRP A 307 0.84 0.42 11.52
CA TRP A 307 2.02 0.21 10.70
C TRP A 307 3.31 0.56 11.43
N MET A 308 3.37 1.66 12.18
CA MET A 308 4.61 2.15 12.78
C MET A 308 5.33 1.11 13.65
N VAL A 309 4.58 0.24 14.33
CA VAL A 309 5.16 -0.82 15.16
C VAL A 309 5.80 -1.94 14.34
N ILE A 310 5.38 -2.20 13.10
CA ILE A 310 5.90 -3.29 12.26
C ILE A 310 7.42 -3.15 12.02
N PRO A 311 7.94 -2.03 11.48
CA PRO A 311 9.38 -1.85 11.33
C PRO A 311 10.11 -1.74 12.67
N LEU A 312 9.51 -1.21 13.74
CA LEU A 312 10.12 -1.22 15.09
C LEU A 312 10.27 -2.66 15.63
N ALA A 313 9.25 -3.48 15.43
CA ALA A 313 9.21 -4.87 15.80
C ALA A 313 10.15 -5.71 14.94
N MET A 314 10.36 -5.38 13.67
CA MET A 314 11.39 -6.00 12.85
C MET A 314 12.81 -5.59 13.26
N GLY A 315 13.04 -4.31 13.53
CA GLY A 315 14.33 -3.87 14.06
C GLY A 315 14.67 -4.54 15.39
N THR A 316 13.71 -4.58 16.32
CA THR A 316 13.88 -5.19 17.65
C THR A 316 13.83 -6.73 17.61
N GLY A 317 13.00 -7.30 16.76
CA GLY A 317 12.62 -8.71 16.65
C GLY A 317 13.45 -9.52 15.65
N ALA A 318 14.12 -8.86 14.71
CA ALA A 318 15.01 -9.50 13.75
C ALA A 318 16.40 -8.84 13.75
N GLY A 319 16.50 -7.52 13.62
CA GLY A 319 17.79 -6.82 13.58
C GLY A 319 18.65 -7.02 14.84
N LEU A 320 18.13 -6.63 16.01
CA LEU A 320 18.84 -6.78 17.29
C LEU A 320 19.07 -8.25 17.65
N ILE A 321 18.09 -9.12 17.40
CA ILE A 321 18.27 -10.55 17.70
C ILE A 321 19.32 -11.18 16.79
N CYS A 322 19.38 -10.82 15.51
CA CYS A 322 20.46 -11.23 14.62
C CYS A 322 21.82 -10.81 15.19
N LYS A 323 21.93 -9.57 15.68
CA LYS A 323 23.15 -9.06 16.30
C LYS A 323 23.53 -9.80 17.58
N ALA A 324 22.54 -10.18 18.40
CA ALA A 324 22.74 -10.98 19.60
C ALA A 324 23.20 -12.42 19.28
N LEU A 325 22.69 -12.99 18.18
CA LEU A 325 22.99 -14.35 17.73
C LEU A 325 24.30 -14.47 16.96
N GLU A 326 24.90 -13.36 16.51
CA GLU A 326 26.16 -13.34 15.75
C GLU A 326 27.31 -14.11 16.43
N LEU A 327 27.33 -14.15 17.77
CA LEU A 327 28.32 -14.85 18.57
C LEU A 327 27.97 -16.33 18.83
N SER A 328 26.85 -16.81 18.30
CA SER A 328 26.41 -18.20 18.45
C SER A 328 27.15 -19.09 17.46
N PRO A 329 27.65 -20.28 17.87
CA PRO A 329 28.22 -21.27 16.96
C PRO A 329 27.25 -21.76 15.87
N LYS A 330 25.94 -21.59 16.07
CA LYS A 330 24.90 -21.91 15.07
C LYS A 330 24.70 -20.80 14.03
N PHE A 331 25.33 -19.64 14.19
CA PHE A 331 25.16 -18.52 13.26
C PHE A 331 25.86 -18.82 11.93
N PRO A 332 25.24 -18.52 10.76
CA PRO A 332 25.74 -19.01 9.47
C PRO A 332 27.16 -18.58 9.11
N THR A 333 27.59 -17.42 9.59
CA THR A 333 28.93 -16.86 9.31
C THR A 333 29.90 -17.05 10.48
N TYR A 334 29.51 -17.71 11.58
CA TYR A 334 30.34 -17.85 12.77
C TYR A 334 31.72 -18.45 12.44
N PRO A 335 32.83 -17.90 12.97
CA PRO A 335 32.92 -16.81 13.96
C PRO A 335 32.97 -15.39 13.36
N ASN A 336 32.83 -15.25 12.05
CA ASN A 336 32.95 -13.97 11.37
C ASN A 336 31.62 -13.19 11.37
N PRO A 337 31.66 -11.85 11.44
CA PRO A 337 30.48 -11.03 11.22
C PRO A 337 29.97 -11.13 9.77
N MET A 338 28.72 -10.74 9.53
CA MET A 338 28.17 -10.67 8.17
C MET A 338 28.92 -9.62 7.34
N SER A 339 29.16 -9.92 6.06
CA SER A 339 29.78 -8.95 5.14
C SER A 339 28.79 -7.85 4.74
N SER A 340 29.31 -6.69 4.32
CA SER A 340 28.47 -5.57 3.84
C SER A 340 27.56 -5.95 2.68
N ASP A 341 28.01 -6.85 1.80
CA ASP A 341 27.22 -7.35 0.67
C ASP A 341 26.06 -8.23 1.14
N GLN A 342 26.30 -9.12 2.12
CA GLN A 342 25.26 -9.97 2.71
C GLN A 342 24.19 -9.12 3.41
N ILE A 343 24.60 -8.05 4.09
CA ILE A 343 23.66 -7.17 4.78
C ILE A 343 22.85 -6.36 3.77
N SER A 344 23.51 -5.78 2.76
CA SER A 344 22.85 -5.00 1.70
C SER A 344 21.89 -5.84 0.86
N ALA A 345 22.17 -7.13 0.71
CA ALA A 345 21.30 -8.10 0.05
C ALA A 345 20.19 -8.65 0.96
N GLY A 346 20.07 -8.17 2.21
CA GLY A 346 18.94 -8.46 3.10
C GLY A 346 19.06 -9.76 3.92
N PHE A 347 20.25 -10.34 4.10
CA PHE A 347 20.40 -11.68 4.70
C PHE A 347 20.15 -11.72 6.21
N VAL A 348 20.05 -10.55 6.85
CA VAL A 348 19.89 -10.41 8.30
C VAL A 348 18.67 -11.18 8.82
N VAL A 349 17.51 -11.06 8.16
CA VAL A 349 16.28 -11.74 8.60
C VAL A 349 16.34 -13.25 8.35
N PRO A 350 16.73 -13.74 7.16
CA PRO A 350 16.94 -15.18 6.92
C PRO A 350 17.91 -15.85 7.90
N PHE A 351 19.08 -15.23 8.14
CA PHE A 351 20.10 -15.82 9.02
C PHE A 351 19.62 -15.86 10.47
N MET A 352 19.00 -14.78 10.93
CA MET A 352 18.37 -14.73 12.26
C MET A 352 17.33 -15.85 12.42
N ALA A 353 16.39 -15.95 11.48
CA ALA A 353 15.29 -16.90 11.57
C ALA A 353 15.78 -18.35 11.57
N GLN A 354 16.82 -18.65 10.79
CA GLN A 354 17.44 -19.97 10.81
C GLN A 354 18.10 -20.27 12.16
N THR A 355 18.90 -19.35 12.70
CA THR A 355 19.57 -19.57 13.99
C THR A 355 18.55 -19.68 15.13
N LEU A 356 17.42 -18.97 15.03
CA LEU A 356 16.39 -18.92 16.07
C LEU A 356 15.40 -20.09 16.03
N LEU A 357 14.98 -20.53 14.83
CA LEU A 357 13.87 -21.48 14.62
C LEU A 357 14.23 -22.64 13.66
N GLY A 358 15.49 -22.76 13.23
CA GLY A 358 15.93 -23.77 12.29
C GLY A 358 15.28 -23.62 10.91
N LYS A 359 15.03 -24.75 10.23
CA LYS A 359 14.39 -24.77 8.90
C LYS A 359 13.00 -24.13 8.88
N ASN A 360 12.24 -24.27 9.97
CA ASN A 360 10.90 -23.69 10.09
C ASN A 360 10.94 -22.16 10.07
N GLY A 361 11.99 -21.55 10.63
CA GLY A 361 12.22 -20.10 10.53
C GLY A 361 12.45 -19.64 9.09
N ALA A 362 13.24 -20.39 8.33
CA ALA A 362 13.50 -20.09 6.92
C ALA A 362 12.21 -20.17 6.07
N TYR A 363 11.37 -21.18 6.30
CA TYR A 363 10.05 -21.28 5.65
C TYR A 363 9.14 -20.09 6.03
N ALA A 364 9.08 -19.73 7.31
CA ALA A 364 8.26 -18.60 7.77
C ALA A 364 8.68 -17.27 7.14
N VAL A 365 9.99 -16.99 7.07
CA VAL A 365 10.51 -15.79 6.40
C VAL A 365 10.16 -15.78 4.92
N MET A 366 10.30 -16.91 4.22
CA MET A 366 10.00 -16.97 2.79
C MET A 366 8.52 -16.72 2.51
N ILE A 367 7.61 -17.31 3.28
CA ILE A 367 6.16 -17.07 3.17
C ILE A 367 5.82 -15.61 3.49
N MET A 368 6.45 -15.03 4.52
CA MET A 368 6.27 -13.62 4.89
C MET A 368 6.72 -12.68 3.74
N LEU A 369 7.91 -12.91 3.16
CA LEU A 369 8.43 -12.07 2.07
C LEU A 369 7.58 -12.16 0.82
N ILE A 370 7.12 -13.35 0.44
CA ILE A 370 6.23 -13.53 -0.72
C ILE A 370 4.86 -12.89 -0.45
N SER A 371 4.37 -12.93 0.80
CA SER A 371 3.12 -12.26 1.17
C SER A 371 3.22 -10.74 1.03
N CYS A 372 4.31 -10.15 1.53
CA CYS A 372 4.58 -8.71 1.35
C CYS A 372 4.72 -8.33 -0.12
N PHE A 373 5.45 -9.13 -0.90
CA PHE A 373 5.61 -8.93 -2.33
C PHE A 373 4.26 -8.97 -3.06
N SER A 374 3.45 -9.97 -2.75
CA SER A 374 2.16 -10.20 -3.42
C SER A 374 1.18 -9.07 -3.18
N SER A 375 1.06 -8.61 -1.95
CA SER A 375 0.25 -7.44 -1.60
C SER A 375 0.74 -6.19 -2.33
N ALA A 376 2.02 -5.85 -2.19
CA ALA A 376 2.56 -4.62 -2.74
C ALA A 376 2.47 -4.60 -4.28
N LEU A 377 2.87 -5.69 -4.97
CA LEU A 377 2.80 -5.78 -6.43
C LEU A 377 1.37 -5.63 -6.94
N SER A 378 0.37 -6.21 -6.27
CA SER A 378 -1.03 -6.07 -6.69
C SER A 378 -1.51 -4.61 -6.61
N GLY A 379 -1.06 -3.86 -5.59
CA GLY A 379 -1.32 -2.43 -5.48
C GLY A 379 -0.69 -1.62 -6.60
N GLU A 380 0.58 -1.89 -6.91
CA GLU A 380 1.33 -1.23 -7.99
C GLU A 380 0.73 -1.52 -9.38
N LEU A 381 0.28 -2.76 -9.62
CA LEU A 381 -0.39 -3.13 -10.87
C LEU A 381 -1.69 -2.34 -11.05
N VAL A 382 -2.51 -2.21 -10.00
CA VAL A 382 -3.73 -1.39 -10.05
C VAL A 382 -3.40 0.10 -10.21
N ALA A 383 -2.34 0.58 -9.55
CA ALA A 383 -1.86 1.95 -9.68
C ALA A 383 -1.50 2.29 -11.13
N VAL A 384 -0.56 1.56 -11.72
CA VAL A 384 -0.09 1.86 -13.09
C VAL A 384 -1.17 1.64 -14.13
N SER A 385 -1.96 0.58 -14.00
CA SER A 385 -3.03 0.31 -14.94
C SER A 385 -4.12 1.38 -14.90
N SER A 386 -4.44 1.95 -13.72
CA SER A 386 -5.35 3.09 -13.61
C SER A 386 -4.79 4.35 -14.28
N VAL A 387 -3.50 4.68 -14.09
CA VAL A 387 -2.84 5.80 -14.79
C VAL A 387 -2.88 5.58 -16.32
N CYS A 388 -2.55 4.38 -16.78
CA CYS A 388 -2.58 4.07 -18.21
C CYS A 388 -3.99 4.17 -18.81
N ALA A 389 -5.02 3.68 -18.11
CA ALA A 389 -6.39 3.71 -18.60
C ALA A 389 -7.00 5.13 -18.55
N TYR A 390 -6.98 5.77 -17.39
CA TYR A 390 -7.71 7.02 -17.15
C TYR A 390 -6.93 8.27 -17.54
N ASP A 391 -5.61 8.30 -17.39
CA ASP A 391 -4.78 9.50 -17.63
C ASP A 391 -4.09 9.51 -19.00
N ILE A 392 -3.82 8.33 -19.57
CA ILE A 392 -3.15 8.20 -20.87
C ILE A 392 -4.17 7.86 -21.96
N TYR A 393 -4.79 6.69 -21.87
CA TYR A 393 -5.63 6.17 -22.94
C TYR A 393 -6.90 7.00 -23.12
N LYS A 394 -7.70 7.14 -22.06
CA LYS A 394 -8.94 7.92 -22.11
C LYS A 394 -8.67 9.39 -22.44
N VAL A 395 -7.62 9.99 -21.91
CA VAL A 395 -7.35 11.42 -22.13
C VAL A 395 -6.81 11.72 -23.54
N TYR A 396 -5.82 10.98 -23.98
CA TYR A 396 -5.00 11.35 -25.14
C TYR A 396 -5.17 10.43 -26.35
N VAL A 397 -5.70 9.21 -26.16
CA VAL A 397 -5.85 8.22 -27.24
C VAL A 397 -7.29 8.11 -27.69
N ASN A 398 -8.23 7.86 -26.77
CA ASN A 398 -9.65 7.74 -27.05
C ASN A 398 -10.53 8.37 -25.95
N PRO A 399 -10.90 9.67 -26.09
CA PRO A 399 -11.78 10.38 -25.16
C PRO A 399 -13.19 9.82 -25.00
N LYS A 400 -13.62 8.95 -25.91
CA LYS A 400 -14.95 8.30 -25.87
C LYS A 400 -14.83 6.80 -25.57
N ALA A 401 -13.78 6.39 -24.88
CA ALA A 401 -13.56 5.00 -24.52
C ALA A 401 -14.71 4.45 -23.66
N THR A 402 -15.21 3.25 -23.99
CA THR A 402 -16.23 2.56 -23.20
C THR A 402 -15.61 1.85 -21.99
N GLY A 403 -16.41 1.53 -20.96
CA GLY A 403 -15.93 0.83 -19.75
C GLY A 403 -15.19 -0.47 -20.07
N LYS A 404 -15.76 -1.31 -20.93
CA LYS A 404 -15.07 -2.50 -21.48
C LYS A 404 -13.72 -2.21 -22.14
N GLN A 405 -13.57 -1.12 -22.89
CA GLN A 405 -12.27 -0.74 -23.48
C GLN A 405 -11.28 -0.34 -22.39
N LEU A 406 -11.72 0.41 -21.37
CA LEU A 406 -10.87 0.80 -20.24
C LEU A 406 -10.37 -0.41 -19.47
N ILE A 407 -11.23 -1.41 -19.20
CA ILE A 407 -10.82 -2.66 -18.55
C ILE A 407 -9.76 -3.41 -19.37
N ASN A 408 -9.95 -3.51 -20.69
CA ASN A 408 -8.97 -4.19 -21.55
C ASN A 408 -7.61 -3.48 -21.56
N VAL A 409 -7.60 -2.15 -21.60
CA VAL A 409 -6.36 -1.35 -21.51
C VAL A 409 -5.70 -1.54 -20.15
N THR A 410 -6.50 -1.60 -19.08
CA THR A 410 -6.02 -1.84 -17.71
C THR A 410 -5.31 -3.19 -17.61
N HIS A 411 -5.92 -4.27 -18.12
CA HIS A 411 -5.30 -5.60 -18.14
C HIS A 411 -4.02 -5.63 -18.99
N LEU A 412 -4.03 -5.02 -20.18
CA LEU A 412 -2.84 -4.95 -21.04
C LEU A 412 -1.70 -4.18 -20.36
N ALA A 413 -2.00 -3.05 -19.73
CA ALA A 413 -1.03 -2.24 -19.00
C ALA A 413 -0.36 -3.05 -17.87
N CYS A 414 -1.14 -3.82 -17.10
CA CYS A 414 -0.60 -4.71 -16.07
C CYS A 414 0.39 -5.74 -16.64
N ILE A 415 0.05 -6.42 -17.75
CA ILE A 415 0.92 -7.43 -18.36
C ILE A 415 2.24 -6.81 -18.82
N VAL A 416 2.14 -5.70 -19.56
CA VAL A 416 3.31 -5.00 -20.11
C VAL A 416 4.19 -4.46 -18.99
N PHE A 417 3.61 -3.79 -18.01
CA PHE A 417 4.33 -3.24 -16.87
C PHE A 417 5.03 -4.34 -16.08
N CYS A 418 4.32 -5.41 -15.73
CA CYS A 418 4.90 -6.53 -15.00
C CYS A 418 6.08 -7.15 -15.74
N PHE A 419 5.94 -7.41 -17.05
CA PHE A 419 7.02 -7.99 -17.86
C PHE A 419 8.26 -7.08 -17.91
N LEU A 420 8.07 -5.78 -18.19
CA LEU A 420 9.17 -4.82 -18.27
C LEU A 420 9.94 -4.72 -16.95
N LEU A 421 9.23 -4.74 -15.82
CA LEU A 421 9.86 -4.60 -14.51
C LEU A 421 10.55 -5.87 -14.02
N ILE A 422 10.06 -7.05 -14.38
CA ILE A 422 10.80 -8.30 -14.15
C ILE A 422 12.14 -8.23 -14.89
N CYS A 423 12.11 -7.88 -16.18
CA CYS A 423 13.32 -7.74 -16.99
C CYS A 423 14.28 -6.68 -16.41
N PHE A 424 13.74 -5.55 -15.96
CA PHE A 424 14.55 -4.48 -15.37
C PHE A 424 15.12 -4.88 -14.00
N GLY A 425 14.35 -5.55 -13.14
CA GLY A 425 14.81 -6.06 -11.85
C GLY A 425 15.91 -7.12 -11.99
N ILE A 426 15.79 -8.03 -12.95
CA ILE A 426 16.86 -8.98 -13.29
C ILE A 426 18.11 -8.24 -13.77
N GLY A 427 17.94 -7.20 -14.61
CA GLY A 427 19.04 -6.36 -15.07
C GLY A 427 19.79 -5.68 -13.92
N LEU A 428 19.08 -5.14 -12.92
CA LEU A 428 19.70 -4.52 -11.75
C LEU A 428 20.43 -5.52 -10.86
N HIS A 429 19.86 -6.73 -10.69
CA HIS A 429 20.53 -7.80 -9.96
C HIS A 429 21.91 -8.12 -10.57
N TYR A 430 21.96 -8.29 -11.90
CA TYR A 430 23.24 -8.53 -12.60
C TYR A 430 24.14 -7.28 -12.69
N GLY A 431 23.60 -6.09 -12.43
CA GLY A 431 24.33 -4.83 -12.35
C GLY A 431 24.92 -4.53 -10.97
N ASP A 432 24.87 -5.48 -10.02
CA ASP A 432 25.29 -5.33 -8.62
C ASP A 432 24.60 -4.15 -7.90
N VAL A 433 23.36 -3.83 -8.28
CA VAL A 433 22.54 -2.80 -7.63
C VAL A 433 21.56 -3.46 -6.66
N GLY A 434 21.92 -3.44 -5.37
CA GLY A 434 21.10 -4.01 -4.31
C GLY A 434 19.85 -3.19 -3.98
N MET A 435 18.90 -3.83 -3.29
CA MET A 435 17.65 -3.19 -2.84
C MET A 435 17.89 -1.94 -1.97
N GLY A 436 18.88 -1.96 -1.07
CA GLY A 436 19.22 -0.79 -0.25
C GLY A 436 19.64 0.44 -1.06
N TRP A 437 20.37 0.22 -2.16
CA TRP A 437 20.77 1.29 -3.08
C TRP A 437 19.56 1.95 -3.74
N ILE A 438 18.65 1.12 -4.27
CA ILE A 438 17.42 1.57 -4.94
C ILE A 438 16.53 2.32 -3.94
N TYR A 439 16.45 1.82 -2.70
CA TYR A 439 15.66 2.43 -1.63
C TYR A 439 16.07 3.88 -1.34
N GLU A 440 17.38 4.18 -1.24
CA GLU A 440 17.83 5.55 -1.00
C GLU A 440 17.85 6.41 -2.27
N PHE A 441 18.11 5.78 -3.41
CA PHE A 441 18.14 6.44 -4.71
C PHE A 441 16.78 7.02 -5.12
N MET A 442 15.67 6.36 -4.76
CA MET A 442 14.34 6.79 -5.19
C MET A 442 14.08 8.25 -4.84
N GLY A 443 14.46 8.69 -3.63
CA GLY A 443 14.20 10.04 -3.20
C GLY A 443 15.06 11.12 -3.86
N VAL A 444 16.19 10.75 -4.48
CA VAL A 444 16.96 11.65 -5.36
C VAL A 444 16.18 11.97 -6.64
N ILE A 445 15.31 11.06 -7.07
CA ILE A 445 14.63 11.14 -8.36
C ILE A 445 13.22 11.73 -8.25
N ILE A 446 12.39 11.25 -7.33
CA ILE A 446 10.95 11.53 -7.35
C ILE A 446 10.47 12.60 -6.36
N SER A 447 11.22 12.86 -5.27
CA SER A 447 10.71 13.65 -4.12
C SER A 447 10.34 15.10 -4.44
N SER A 448 10.84 15.66 -5.54
CA SER A 448 10.59 17.03 -5.95
C SER A 448 9.14 17.31 -6.38
N CYS A 449 8.38 16.28 -6.77
CA CYS A 449 7.00 16.47 -7.19
C CYS A 449 6.00 16.44 -6.01
N VAL A 450 6.46 16.06 -4.80
CA VAL A 450 5.61 15.91 -3.61
C VAL A 450 4.91 17.22 -3.25
N LEU A 451 5.67 18.29 -3.06
CA LEU A 451 5.10 19.57 -2.64
C LEU A 451 4.13 20.14 -3.69
N PRO A 452 4.47 20.17 -5.00
CA PRO A 452 3.51 20.49 -6.05
C PRO A 452 2.22 19.64 -5.97
N ALA A 453 2.32 18.32 -5.80
CA ALA A 453 1.17 17.42 -5.69
C ALA A 453 0.25 17.77 -4.50
N VAL A 454 0.82 18.10 -3.35
CA VAL A 454 0.07 18.56 -2.17
C VAL A 454 -0.64 19.90 -2.46
N LEU A 455 0.08 20.86 -3.03
CA LEU A 455 -0.42 22.22 -3.24
C LEU A 455 -1.52 22.31 -4.30
N VAL A 456 -1.63 21.31 -5.19
CA VAL A 456 -2.76 21.15 -6.12
C VAL A 456 -4.09 21.15 -5.36
N LEU A 457 -4.12 20.56 -4.16
CA LEU A 457 -5.31 20.55 -3.31
C LEU A 457 -5.33 21.70 -2.31
N PHE A 458 -4.20 22.13 -1.73
CA PHE A 458 -4.27 23.07 -0.60
C PHE A 458 -4.15 24.55 -0.94
N TRP A 459 -3.53 24.91 -2.07
CA TRP A 459 -3.21 26.30 -2.35
C TRP A 459 -3.79 26.77 -3.68
N LYS A 460 -4.78 27.68 -3.64
CA LYS A 460 -5.48 28.18 -4.85
C LYS A 460 -4.60 29.01 -5.80
N ASP A 461 -3.59 29.70 -5.30
CA ASP A 461 -2.85 30.68 -6.12
C ASP A 461 -1.68 30.07 -6.90
N MET A 462 -1.25 28.85 -6.56
CA MET A 462 -0.11 28.19 -7.22
C MET A 462 -0.33 28.14 -8.73
N ASN A 463 0.57 28.77 -9.48
CA ASN A 463 0.49 28.89 -10.93
C ASN A 463 1.05 27.66 -11.67
N ILE A 464 0.75 27.56 -12.96
CA ILE A 464 1.17 26.46 -13.85
C ILE A 464 2.70 26.28 -13.94
N TYR A 465 3.47 27.38 -13.99
CA TYR A 465 4.92 27.34 -14.12
C TYR A 465 5.57 26.78 -12.85
N ALA A 466 5.08 27.21 -11.69
CA ALA A 466 5.50 26.70 -10.40
C ALA A 466 5.20 25.21 -10.28
N ALA A 467 4.01 24.76 -10.68
CA ALA A 467 3.65 23.34 -10.67
C ALA A 467 4.50 22.49 -11.64
N THR A 468 4.81 23.02 -12.82
CA THR A 468 5.45 22.25 -13.92
C THR A 468 6.97 22.24 -13.83
N ILE A 469 7.59 23.41 -13.63
CA ILE A 469 9.04 23.58 -13.79
C ILE A 469 9.79 23.29 -12.49
N SER A 470 9.20 23.62 -11.33
CA SER A 470 9.86 23.39 -10.04
C SER A 470 10.29 21.95 -9.77
N PRO A 471 9.47 20.90 -10.05
CA PRO A 471 9.93 19.54 -9.80
C PRO A 471 11.10 19.15 -10.73
N ILE A 472 11.03 19.53 -12.00
CA ILE A 472 12.06 19.21 -13.01
C ILE A 472 13.41 19.81 -12.62
N ILE A 473 13.46 21.10 -12.32
CA ILE A 473 14.71 21.77 -11.93
C ILE A 473 15.26 21.17 -10.64
N SER A 474 14.40 20.89 -9.66
CA SER A 474 14.82 20.32 -8.38
C SER A 474 15.41 18.93 -8.55
N THR A 475 14.82 18.07 -9.38
CA THR A 475 15.38 16.74 -9.68
C THR A 475 16.70 16.83 -10.44
N CYS A 476 16.81 17.74 -11.43
CA CYS A 476 18.08 17.97 -12.12
C CYS A 476 19.19 18.40 -11.15
N LEU A 477 18.89 19.34 -10.25
CA LEU A 477 19.85 19.80 -9.23
C LEU A 477 20.16 18.71 -8.20
N ALA A 478 19.20 17.85 -7.85
CA ALA A 478 19.41 16.72 -6.97
C ALA A 478 20.39 15.71 -7.57
N ILE A 479 20.21 15.34 -8.86
CA ILE A 479 21.12 14.43 -9.57
C ILE A 479 22.52 15.05 -9.68
N ILE A 480 22.62 16.34 -10.02
CA ILE A 480 23.90 17.05 -10.07
C ILE A 480 24.57 17.06 -8.69
N GLY A 481 23.85 17.44 -7.64
CA GLY A 481 24.37 17.49 -6.27
C GLY A 481 24.82 16.12 -5.76
N TRP A 482 24.05 15.07 -6.04
CA TRP A 482 24.37 13.68 -5.73
C TRP A 482 25.68 13.22 -6.42
N MET A 483 25.81 13.44 -7.74
CA MET A 483 27.01 13.05 -8.48
C MET A 483 28.23 13.92 -8.13
N CYS A 484 28.05 15.23 -7.99
CA CYS A 484 29.12 16.17 -7.63
C CYS A 484 29.64 15.92 -6.22
N SER A 485 28.79 15.59 -5.26
CA SER A 485 29.22 15.24 -3.90
C SER A 485 29.97 13.92 -3.85
N ALA A 486 29.55 12.90 -4.62
CA ALA A 486 30.30 11.66 -4.75
C ALA A 486 31.72 11.91 -5.29
N LYS A 487 31.84 12.71 -6.36
CA LYS A 487 33.14 13.09 -6.94
C LYS A 487 33.98 13.97 -6.00
N GLY A 488 33.36 14.94 -5.34
CA GLY A 488 34.04 15.91 -4.48
C GLY A 488 34.55 15.32 -3.17
N LEU A 489 33.76 14.46 -2.52
CA LEU A 489 34.10 13.85 -1.23
C LEU A 489 34.93 12.57 -1.37
N TYR A 490 34.70 11.77 -2.42
CA TYR A 490 35.29 10.43 -2.56
C TYR A 490 36.14 10.24 -3.83
N LYS A 491 36.34 11.29 -4.63
CA LYS A 491 37.23 11.32 -5.81
C LYS A 491 36.84 10.40 -6.98
N SER A 492 35.75 9.64 -6.89
CA SER A 492 35.23 8.81 -7.99
C SER A 492 33.71 8.77 -8.01
N VAL A 493 33.13 8.51 -9.18
CA VAL A 493 31.68 8.29 -9.35
C VAL A 493 31.48 6.85 -9.80
N ASN A 494 31.03 6.00 -8.88
CA ASN A 494 30.67 4.61 -9.12
C ASN A 494 29.52 4.20 -8.18
N VAL A 495 28.98 2.99 -8.35
CA VAL A 495 27.82 2.49 -7.57
C VAL A 495 28.06 2.63 -6.05
N ASN A 496 29.27 2.31 -5.59
CA ASN A 496 29.64 2.37 -4.18
C ASN A 496 29.72 3.81 -3.66
N THR A 497 30.43 4.71 -4.36
CA THR A 497 30.57 6.10 -3.89
C THR A 497 29.26 6.87 -3.94
N LEU A 498 28.37 6.50 -4.86
CA LEU A 498 27.02 7.07 -4.95
C LEU A 498 26.09 6.58 -3.84
N PHE A 499 26.39 5.43 -3.23
CA PHE A 499 25.61 4.85 -2.12
C PHE A 499 26.03 5.34 -0.75
N TYR A 500 27.14 6.06 -0.63
CA TYR A 500 27.55 6.59 0.66
C TYR A 500 26.54 7.61 1.21
N ASP A 501 26.43 7.63 2.54
CA ASP A 501 25.49 8.44 3.31
C ASP A 501 25.43 9.91 2.84
N ASN A 502 26.58 10.55 2.62
CA ASN A 502 26.64 11.98 2.31
C ASN A 502 26.06 12.30 0.90
N PRO A 503 26.47 11.61 -0.19
CA PRO A 503 25.84 11.75 -1.48
C PRO A 503 24.34 11.52 -1.45
N MET A 504 23.89 10.39 -0.87
CA MET A 504 22.46 10.07 -0.79
C MET A 504 21.69 11.14 -0.03
N LEU A 505 22.23 11.62 1.10
CA LEU A 505 21.65 12.72 1.87
C LEU A 505 21.52 14.00 1.04
N ILE A 506 22.59 14.42 0.36
CA ILE A 506 22.59 15.66 -0.42
C ILE A 506 21.57 15.58 -1.55
N GLY A 507 21.55 14.49 -2.32
CA GLY A 507 20.61 14.30 -3.42
C GLY A 507 19.16 14.33 -2.95
N ASN A 508 18.84 13.55 -1.90
CA ASN A 508 17.50 13.46 -1.34
C ASN A 508 16.99 14.81 -0.79
N VAL A 509 17.83 15.53 -0.05
CA VAL A 509 17.47 16.82 0.55
C VAL A 509 17.25 17.88 -0.53
N ILE A 510 18.12 17.97 -1.54
CA ILE A 510 17.94 18.90 -2.66
C ILE A 510 16.64 18.58 -3.40
N CYS A 511 16.36 17.30 -3.65
CA CYS A 511 15.16 16.88 -4.37
C CYS A 511 13.88 17.28 -3.64
N LEU A 512 13.75 16.94 -2.35
CA LEU A 512 12.55 17.23 -1.56
C LEU A 512 12.36 18.73 -1.30
N LEU A 513 13.44 19.46 -0.97
CA LEU A 513 13.34 20.86 -0.53
C LEU A 513 13.44 21.85 -1.68
N GLY A 514 13.95 21.46 -2.85
CA GLY A 514 14.05 22.33 -4.03
C GLY A 514 12.74 23.06 -4.37
N PRO A 515 11.57 22.39 -4.40
CA PRO A 515 10.29 23.04 -4.66
C PRO A 515 9.91 24.12 -3.64
N LEU A 516 10.36 24.05 -2.38
CA LEU A 516 10.12 25.11 -1.39
C LEU A 516 10.79 26.43 -1.78
N VAL A 517 11.86 26.36 -2.58
CA VAL A 517 12.57 27.54 -3.10
C VAL A 517 11.99 27.96 -4.45
N PHE A 518 11.83 27.01 -5.38
CA PHE A 518 11.44 27.35 -6.76
C PHE A 518 9.97 27.72 -6.92
N ILE A 519 9.06 27.17 -6.12
CA ILE A 519 7.64 27.53 -6.20
C ILE A 519 7.43 29.02 -5.87
N PRO A 520 7.93 29.57 -4.74
CA PRO A 520 7.85 31.01 -4.47
C PRO A 520 8.50 31.87 -5.55
N ILE A 521 9.67 31.47 -6.09
CA ILE A 521 10.36 32.21 -7.16
C ILE A 521 9.46 32.30 -8.40
N PHE A 522 8.92 31.18 -8.87
CA PHE A 522 8.02 31.17 -10.03
C PHE A 522 6.68 31.85 -9.75
N GLN A 523 6.23 31.87 -8.50
CA GLN A 523 5.06 32.63 -8.09
C GLN A 523 5.27 34.15 -8.23
N ILE A 524 6.46 34.64 -7.87
CA ILE A 524 6.83 36.05 -8.00
C ILE A 524 7.01 36.44 -9.47
N ILE A 525 7.65 35.57 -10.26
CA ILE A 525 7.96 35.85 -11.68
C ILE A 525 6.70 35.81 -12.57
N PHE A 526 5.85 34.80 -12.39
CA PHE A 526 4.74 34.53 -13.31
C PHE A 526 3.34 34.84 -12.74
N GLY A 527 3.26 35.36 -11.51
CA GLY A 527 2.01 35.82 -10.90
C GLY A 527 1.14 34.69 -10.31
N LYS A 528 -0.09 35.03 -9.89
CA LYS A 528 -1.05 34.15 -9.22
C LYS A 528 -2.17 33.68 -10.16
N GLN A 529 -2.67 32.46 -9.96
CA GLN A 529 -3.74 31.88 -10.79
C GLN A 529 -5.16 31.99 -10.17
N ASP A 530 -5.28 32.10 -8.84
CA ASP A 530 -6.56 32.12 -8.08
C ASP A 530 -7.59 31.06 -8.54
N PHE A 531 -7.25 29.78 -8.37
CA PHE A 531 -8.07 28.66 -8.82
C PHE A 531 -9.33 28.43 -7.96
N ASN A 532 -10.48 28.25 -8.61
CA ASN A 532 -11.73 27.86 -7.95
C ASN A 532 -11.85 26.33 -7.82
N PHE A 533 -11.72 25.81 -6.61
CA PHE A 533 -11.79 24.37 -6.34
C PHE A 533 -13.12 23.70 -6.69
N LYS A 534 -14.22 24.45 -6.85
CA LYS A 534 -15.51 23.87 -7.28
C LYS A 534 -15.45 23.28 -8.70
N ILE A 535 -14.47 23.69 -9.51
CA ILE A 535 -14.26 23.15 -10.85
C ILE A 535 -13.96 21.64 -10.81
N PHE A 536 -13.31 21.15 -9.74
CA PHE A 536 -13.09 19.72 -9.59
C PHE A 536 -14.38 18.92 -9.45
N GLU A 537 -15.42 19.48 -8.82
CA GLU A 537 -16.72 18.80 -8.71
C GLU A 537 -17.49 18.81 -10.03
N THR A 538 -17.23 19.78 -10.92
CA THR A 538 -17.95 19.90 -12.21
C THR A 538 -17.30 19.11 -13.33
N ASP A 539 -15.98 19.10 -13.38
CA ASP A 539 -15.22 18.61 -14.55
C ASP A 539 -14.75 17.16 -14.38
N ILE A 540 -14.66 16.67 -13.15
CA ILE A 540 -14.32 15.27 -12.84
C ILE A 540 -15.62 14.50 -12.61
N LYS A 541 -15.92 13.58 -13.54
CA LYS A 541 -17.16 12.79 -13.56
C LYS A 541 -16.85 11.31 -13.53
N ARG A 542 -17.74 10.54 -12.88
CA ARG A 542 -17.72 9.07 -12.93
C ARG A 542 -18.08 8.60 -14.33
N ASP A 543 -17.65 7.40 -14.68
CA ASP A 543 -18.03 6.79 -15.95
C ASP A 543 -19.47 6.31 -15.95
N ASP A 544 -20.11 6.43 -17.12
CA ASP A 544 -21.47 5.95 -17.33
C ASP A 544 -21.46 4.46 -17.65
N ASP A 545 -21.57 3.67 -16.58
CA ASP A 545 -21.57 2.21 -16.62
C ASP A 545 -23.01 1.63 -16.56
N ASP A 546 -24.05 2.44 -16.77
CA ASP A 546 -25.46 2.04 -16.59
C ASP A 546 -25.84 0.86 -17.50
N GLU A 547 -25.33 0.84 -18.74
CA GLU A 547 -25.51 -0.30 -19.65
C GLU A 547 -24.89 -1.62 -19.12
N GLU A 548 -23.71 -1.56 -18.51
CA GLU A 548 -23.01 -2.73 -17.98
C GLU A 548 -23.76 -3.29 -16.77
N ILE A 549 -24.31 -2.40 -15.94
CA ILE A 549 -25.14 -2.74 -14.79
C ILE A 549 -26.45 -3.38 -15.27
N MET A 550 -27.16 -2.77 -16.22
CA MET A 550 -28.39 -3.33 -16.79
C MET A 550 -28.17 -4.70 -17.44
N LYS A 551 -27.07 -4.88 -18.19
CA LYS A 551 -26.72 -6.19 -18.77
C LYS A 551 -26.47 -7.22 -17.69
N ALA A 552 -25.72 -6.88 -16.63
CA ALA A 552 -25.47 -7.78 -15.51
C ALA A 552 -26.78 -8.16 -14.77
N GLU A 553 -27.68 -7.20 -14.57
CA GLU A 553 -29.01 -7.45 -14.00
C GLU A 553 -29.84 -8.39 -14.90
N LEU A 554 -29.88 -8.14 -16.21
CA LEU A 554 -30.58 -8.97 -17.18
C LEU A 554 -30.05 -10.41 -17.21
N GLU A 555 -28.73 -10.60 -17.15
CA GLU A 555 -28.11 -11.93 -17.05
C GLU A 555 -28.52 -12.66 -15.76
N ILE A 556 -28.58 -11.94 -14.63
CA ILE A 556 -29.04 -12.48 -13.36
C ILE A 556 -30.51 -12.92 -13.44
N VAL A 557 -31.38 -12.06 -14.00
CA VAL A 557 -32.81 -12.36 -14.17
C VAL A 557 -32.99 -13.59 -15.08
N LYS A 558 -32.22 -13.68 -16.17
CA LYS A 558 -32.25 -14.85 -17.08
C LYS A 558 -31.77 -16.12 -16.39
N SER A 559 -30.68 -16.06 -15.62
CA SER A 559 -30.16 -17.20 -14.88
C SER A 559 -31.15 -17.72 -13.81
N ASN A 560 -31.88 -16.82 -13.16
CA ASN A 560 -32.94 -17.19 -12.22
C ASN A 560 -34.17 -17.77 -12.94
N LYS A 561 -34.59 -17.20 -14.09
CA LYS A 561 -35.68 -17.76 -14.91
C LYS A 561 -35.37 -19.18 -15.41
N SER A 562 -34.14 -19.47 -15.82
CA SER A 562 -33.75 -20.83 -16.25
C SER A 562 -33.80 -21.87 -15.12
N LYS A 563 -33.76 -21.47 -13.84
CA LYS A 563 -33.99 -22.38 -12.70
C LYS A 563 -35.48 -22.57 -12.39
N VAL A 564 -36.31 -21.55 -12.59
CA VAL A 564 -37.77 -21.61 -12.35
C VAL A 564 -38.51 -22.41 -13.42
N ILE A 565 -37.97 -22.52 -14.65
CA ILE A 565 -38.63 -23.25 -15.76
C ILE A 565 -38.42 -24.78 -15.70
N VAL A 566 -37.59 -25.32 -14.80
CA VAL A 566 -37.30 -26.77 -14.78
C VAL A 566 -38.27 -27.60 -13.92
N ASP A 567 -39.10 -26.98 -13.07
CA ASP A 567 -40.06 -27.70 -12.20
C ASP A 567 -41.54 -27.56 -12.61
N ALA A 568 -41.86 -26.94 -13.76
CA ALA A 568 -43.22 -26.83 -14.25
C ALA A 568 -43.56 -27.97 -15.24
N ASN A 569 -43.68 -29.20 -14.73
CA ASN A 569 -44.47 -30.23 -15.42
C ASN A 569 -45.96 -29.96 -15.15
N GLU A 570 -46.58 -29.10 -15.95
CA GLU A 570 -48.02 -29.16 -16.19
C GLU A 570 -48.36 -28.45 -17.50
N GLU A 571 -48.93 -29.24 -18.43
CA GLU A 571 -49.39 -28.81 -19.73
C GLU A 571 -50.42 -27.68 -19.61
N THR A 572 -50.12 -26.50 -20.14
CA THR A 572 -51.16 -25.58 -20.64
C THR A 572 -50.62 -24.73 -21.79
N ASN A 573 -51.21 -24.99 -22.97
CA ASN A 573 -51.00 -24.25 -24.22
C ASN A 573 -51.71 -22.89 -24.14
N SER A 574 -50.95 -21.80 -24.08
CA SER A 574 -51.14 -20.57 -24.88
C SER A 574 -50.22 -19.47 -24.38
N ASP A 575 -49.38 -18.94 -25.27
CA ASP A 575 -48.36 -17.90 -25.01
C ASP A 575 -48.93 -16.53 -24.57
N GLU A 576 -50.26 -16.33 -24.60
CA GLU A 576 -50.89 -15.02 -24.32
C GLU A 576 -51.30 -14.80 -22.85
N ASP A 577 -51.38 -15.85 -22.01
CA ASP A 577 -51.80 -15.71 -20.60
C ASP A 577 -50.64 -15.50 -19.60
N LEU A 578 -49.39 -15.59 -20.07
CA LEU A 578 -48.19 -15.35 -19.25
C LEU A 578 -47.88 -13.86 -19.04
N GLU A 579 -48.44 -12.95 -19.83
CA GLU A 579 -48.24 -11.49 -19.66
C GLU A 579 -49.10 -10.88 -18.54
N LYS A 580 -50.11 -11.59 -18.01
CA LYS A 580 -51.07 -11.05 -17.03
C LYS A 580 -50.94 -11.55 -15.59
N LYS A 581 -50.03 -12.48 -15.28
CA LYS A 581 -49.69 -12.77 -13.88
C LYS A 581 -48.70 -11.73 -13.40
N ASN A 582 -49.17 -10.83 -12.53
CA ASN A 582 -48.41 -9.85 -11.73
C ASN A 582 -46.99 -10.32 -11.38
N LEU A 583 -46.06 -10.13 -12.30
CA LEU A 583 -44.64 -10.09 -12.03
C LEU A 583 -44.42 -8.71 -11.43
N GLN A 584 -44.42 -8.61 -10.09
CA GLN A 584 -43.74 -7.47 -9.49
C GLN A 584 -42.33 -7.50 -10.09
N PRO A 585 -41.92 -6.47 -10.86
CA PRO A 585 -40.57 -6.45 -11.39
C PRO A 585 -39.67 -6.56 -10.17
N ILE A 586 -38.65 -7.42 -10.25
CA ILE A 586 -37.49 -7.27 -9.38
C ILE A 586 -37.16 -5.79 -9.47
N ASN A 587 -37.38 -5.03 -8.40
CA ASN A 587 -36.97 -3.63 -8.37
C ASN A 587 -35.48 -3.69 -8.71
N SER A 588 -35.14 -3.27 -9.92
CA SER A 588 -33.75 -3.23 -10.37
C SER A 588 -32.96 -2.46 -9.32
N VAL A 589 -31.69 -2.81 -9.15
CA VAL A 589 -30.77 -2.09 -8.27
C VAL A 589 -30.82 -0.59 -8.56
N ILE A 590 -30.97 -0.25 -9.84
CA ILE A 590 -31.16 1.09 -10.35
C ILE A 590 -32.48 1.71 -9.85
N SER A 591 -33.60 0.98 -9.90
CA SER A 591 -34.89 1.47 -9.39
C SER A 591 -34.86 1.76 -7.89
N TYR A 592 -34.30 0.86 -7.07
CA TYR A 592 -34.22 1.09 -5.62
C TYR A 592 -33.36 2.33 -5.28
N ALA A 593 -32.21 2.49 -5.94
CA ALA A 593 -31.39 3.69 -5.76
C ALA A 593 -32.11 4.97 -6.26
N LYS A 594 -32.96 4.84 -7.29
CA LYS A 594 -33.82 5.92 -7.80
C LYS A 594 -35.00 6.26 -6.87
N ASP A 595 -35.50 5.29 -6.12
CA ASP A 595 -36.62 5.44 -5.20
C ASP A 595 -36.26 6.21 -3.91
N ILE A 596 -34.97 6.27 -3.54
CA ILE A 596 -34.54 7.06 -2.37
C ILE A 596 -34.80 8.55 -2.65
N PRO A 597 -35.54 9.27 -1.79
CA PRO A 597 -35.81 10.68 -1.97
C PRO A 597 -34.54 11.53 -2.03
N ARG A 598 -34.49 12.47 -2.97
CA ARG A 598 -33.33 13.33 -3.17
C ARG A 598 -32.99 14.17 -1.94
N GLU A 599 -34.01 14.68 -1.25
CA GLU A 599 -33.85 15.44 -0.01
C GLU A 599 -33.09 14.65 1.08
N THR A 600 -33.35 13.35 1.19
CA THR A 600 -32.62 12.45 2.10
C THR A 600 -31.15 12.33 1.72
N LEU A 601 -30.86 12.21 0.42
CA LEU A 601 -29.49 12.12 -0.09
C LEU A 601 -28.70 13.42 0.11
N ASP A 602 -29.33 14.57 -0.16
CA ASP A 602 -28.70 15.88 -0.01
C ASP A 602 -28.44 16.20 1.48
N LYS A 603 -29.37 15.86 2.37
CA LYS A 603 -29.14 15.95 3.83
C LYS A 603 -27.97 15.07 4.27
N LYS A 604 -27.94 13.80 3.83
CA LYS A 604 -26.84 12.87 4.13
C LYS A 604 -25.49 13.40 3.63
N LYS A 605 -25.47 13.98 2.43
CA LYS A 605 -24.29 14.63 1.84
C LYS A 605 -23.83 15.83 2.65
N GLU A 606 -24.75 16.69 3.09
CA GLU A 606 -24.42 17.86 3.90
C GLU A 606 -23.83 17.46 5.26
N GLU A 607 -24.47 16.51 5.96
CA GLU A 607 -23.97 15.95 7.21
C GLU A 607 -22.57 15.35 7.05
N ASN A 608 -22.37 14.56 5.99
CA ASN A 608 -21.07 13.97 5.67
C ASN A 608 -20.01 15.06 5.39
N MET A 609 -20.34 16.09 4.61
CA MET A 609 -19.44 17.20 4.31
C MET A 609 -19.06 18.00 5.54
N MET A 610 -19.99 18.25 6.47
CA MET A 610 -19.70 18.91 7.74
C MET A 610 -18.69 18.11 8.57
N MET A 611 -18.90 16.80 8.67
CA MET A 611 -17.99 15.91 9.39
C MET A 611 -16.60 15.88 8.75
N LEU A 612 -16.51 15.74 7.42
CA LEU A 612 -15.22 15.74 6.70
C LEU A 612 -14.46 17.05 6.88
N LYS A 613 -15.13 18.21 6.86
CA LYS A 613 -14.48 19.51 7.12
C LYS A 613 -13.90 19.59 8.54
N LYS A 614 -14.60 19.05 9.54
CA LYS A 614 -14.09 18.96 10.93
C LYS A 614 -12.87 18.05 10.98
N LEU A 615 -12.95 16.87 10.39
CA LEU A 615 -11.86 15.90 10.35
C LEU A 615 -10.65 16.40 9.56
N SER A 616 -10.85 17.17 8.49
CA SER A 616 -9.76 17.80 7.72
C SER A 616 -8.94 18.75 8.59
N LYS A 617 -9.59 19.57 9.43
CA LYS A 617 -8.87 20.44 10.39
C LYS A 617 -8.08 19.62 11.40
N ILE A 618 -8.68 18.55 11.94
CA ILE A 618 -8.00 17.65 12.87
C ILE A 618 -6.81 16.98 12.20
N ALA A 619 -6.98 16.47 10.97
CA ALA A 619 -5.93 15.83 10.19
C ALA A 619 -4.75 16.77 9.97
N ASN A 620 -4.98 18.02 9.57
CA ASN A 620 -3.91 19.00 9.36
C ASN A 620 -3.12 19.28 10.65
N TRP A 621 -3.81 19.49 11.77
CA TRP A 621 -3.16 19.74 13.07
C TRP A 621 -2.41 18.52 13.58
N ALA A 622 -2.99 17.33 13.42
CA ALA A 622 -2.36 16.09 13.84
C ALA A 622 -1.15 15.74 12.95
N SER A 623 -1.20 15.97 11.64
CA SER A 623 -0.04 15.86 10.75
C SER A 623 1.10 16.78 11.20
N LEU A 624 0.81 18.04 11.55
CA LEU A 624 1.80 18.96 12.08
C LEU A 624 2.36 18.47 13.43
N PHE A 625 1.48 18.06 14.35
CA PHE A 625 1.87 17.54 15.66
C PHE A 625 2.78 16.31 15.53
N PHE A 626 2.40 15.31 14.74
CA PHE A 626 3.20 14.10 14.55
C PHE A 626 4.49 14.37 13.78
N CYS A 627 4.50 15.30 12.83
CA CYS A 627 5.74 15.77 12.19
C CYS A 627 6.72 16.33 13.23
N LEU A 628 6.26 17.25 14.08
CA LEU A 628 7.09 17.81 15.15
C LEU A 628 7.48 16.74 16.18
N ALA A 629 6.54 15.87 16.57
CA ALA A 629 6.77 14.84 17.57
C ALA A 629 7.80 13.80 17.11
N LEU A 630 7.62 13.23 15.92
CA LEU A 630 8.45 12.15 15.39
C LEU A 630 9.80 12.63 14.86
N CYS A 631 9.86 13.84 14.28
CA CYS A 631 11.10 14.36 13.68
C CYS A 631 11.93 15.23 14.62
N ILE A 632 11.31 15.90 15.59
CA ILE A 632 12.01 16.87 16.45
C ILE A 632 11.94 16.45 17.91
N VAL A 633 10.74 16.38 18.49
CA VAL A 633 10.56 16.24 19.95
C VAL A 633 11.07 14.90 20.47
N TRP A 634 10.88 13.82 19.73
CA TRP A 634 11.33 12.49 20.16
C TRP A 634 12.82 12.25 19.85
N PRO A 635 13.36 12.58 18.66
CA PRO A 635 14.80 12.45 18.40
C PRO A 635 15.67 13.40 19.22
N MET A 636 15.22 14.62 19.53
CA MET A 636 16.05 15.64 20.18
C MET A 636 16.55 15.22 21.58
N PRO A 637 15.71 14.73 22.52
CA PRO A 637 16.19 14.21 23.80
C PRO A 637 17.05 12.95 23.62
N MET A 638 16.70 12.09 22.69
CA MET A 638 17.40 10.80 22.52
C MET A 638 18.79 10.95 21.88
N TYR A 639 18.99 11.97 21.04
CA TYR A 639 20.29 12.33 20.49
C TYR A 639 21.04 13.35 21.37
N GLY A 640 20.30 14.25 22.02
CA GLY A 640 20.78 15.40 22.79
C GLY A 640 21.16 15.09 24.23
N ILE A 641 20.62 14.04 24.85
CA ILE A 641 21.14 13.51 26.12
C ILE A 641 22.47 12.83 25.81
N LYS A 642 23.55 13.62 25.81
CA LYS A 642 24.94 13.15 25.69
C LYS A 642 25.21 12.15 26.80
N GLY A 643 25.12 10.85 26.53
CA GLY A 643 25.36 9.91 27.62
C GLY A 643 24.73 8.54 27.52
N TYR A 644 23.52 8.47 26.94
CA TYR A 644 22.63 7.39 27.32
C TYR A 644 22.81 6.14 26.46
N ILE A 645 23.47 5.17 27.05
CA ILE A 645 23.36 3.76 26.71
C ILE A 645 22.16 3.22 27.50
N TRP A 646 21.28 2.47 26.85
CA TRP A 646 20.08 1.98 27.49
C TRP A 646 20.40 1.07 28.68
N SER A 647 19.71 1.27 29.81
CA SER A 647 19.73 0.32 30.89
C SER A 647 18.97 -0.96 30.51
N ARG A 648 19.19 -2.04 31.26
CA ARG A 648 18.47 -3.30 31.09
C ARG A 648 16.97 -3.11 31.29
N GLU A 649 16.57 -2.31 32.26
CA GLU A 649 15.19 -2.01 32.60
C GLU A 649 14.52 -1.23 31.46
N PHE A 650 15.20 -0.23 30.91
CA PHE A 650 14.69 0.53 29.78
C PHE A 650 14.53 -0.33 28.53
N PHE A 651 15.52 -1.17 28.22
CA PHE A 651 15.43 -2.13 27.12
C PHE A 651 14.26 -3.12 27.32
N THR A 652 14.08 -3.63 28.53
CA THR A 652 12.96 -4.52 28.86
C THR A 652 11.62 -3.81 28.66
N GLY A 653 11.49 -2.57 29.12
CA GLY A 653 10.30 -1.74 28.90
C GLY A 653 10.01 -1.50 27.41
N TRP A 654 11.04 -1.21 26.62
CA TRP A 654 10.93 -1.04 25.17
C TRP A 654 10.37 -2.29 24.48
N VAL A 655 10.92 -3.47 24.80
CA VAL A 655 10.44 -4.74 24.25
C VAL A 655 8.97 -4.99 24.61
N VAL A 656 8.58 -4.75 25.87
CA VAL A 656 7.20 -4.91 26.33
C VAL A 656 6.24 -3.98 25.57
N VAL A 657 6.62 -2.71 25.39
CA VAL A 657 5.82 -1.74 24.62
C VAL A 657 5.63 -2.19 23.17
N ILE A 658 6.69 -2.68 22.52
CA ILE A 658 6.60 -3.19 21.15
C ILE A 658 5.65 -4.38 21.05
N ILE A 659 5.73 -5.34 21.98
CA ILE A 659 4.85 -6.52 21.97
C ILE A 659 3.39 -6.11 22.15
N ILE A 660 3.10 -5.25 23.13
CA ILE A 660 1.74 -4.73 23.37
C ILE A 660 1.23 -3.99 22.12
N TRP A 661 2.05 -3.15 21.52
CA TRP A 661 1.68 -2.39 20.34
C TRP A 661 1.48 -3.30 19.11
N MET A 662 2.26 -4.39 18.96
CA MET A 662 2.01 -5.40 17.92
C MET A 662 0.65 -6.08 18.11
N PHE A 663 0.20 -6.34 19.34
CA PHE A 663 -1.16 -6.83 19.58
C PHE A 663 -2.22 -5.78 19.21
N ILE A 664 -2.02 -4.51 19.57
CA ILE A 664 -2.91 -3.42 19.16
C ILE A 664 -2.99 -3.34 17.62
N SER A 665 -1.86 -3.43 16.94
CA SER A 665 -1.80 -3.46 15.47
C SER A 665 -2.60 -4.65 14.94
N SER A 666 -2.39 -5.86 15.48
CA SER A 666 -3.18 -7.05 15.14
C SER A 666 -4.68 -6.85 15.33
N PHE A 667 -5.13 -6.24 16.43
CA PHE A 667 -6.54 -5.92 16.63
C PHE A 667 -7.09 -4.96 15.57
N ILE A 668 -6.30 -3.97 15.15
CA ILE A 668 -6.72 -3.00 14.13
C ILE A 668 -6.79 -3.66 12.74
N VAL A 669 -5.78 -4.42 12.33
CA VAL A 669 -5.63 -4.86 10.93
C VAL A 669 -6.09 -6.28 10.66
N VAL A 670 -6.16 -7.14 11.69
CA VAL A 670 -6.63 -8.53 11.55
C VAL A 670 -8.08 -8.65 12.03
N PHE A 671 -8.33 -8.27 13.28
CA PHE A 671 -9.66 -8.46 13.88
C PHE A 671 -10.65 -7.35 13.50
N GLY A 672 -10.15 -6.11 13.32
CA GLY A 672 -10.95 -4.95 12.92
C GLY A 672 -11.75 -5.16 11.63
N PRO A 673 -11.12 -5.57 10.51
CA PRO A 673 -11.84 -5.78 9.26
C PRO A 673 -12.85 -6.94 9.35
N LEU A 674 -12.52 -8.01 10.08
CA LEU A 674 -13.44 -9.14 10.31
C LEU A 674 -14.68 -8.68 11.10
N TYR A 675 -14.47 -7.84 12.12
CA TYR A 675 -15.57 -7.26 12.88
C TYR A 675 -16.44 -6.33 12.03
N GLU A 676 -15.82 -5.42 11.26
CA GLU A 676 -16.53 -4.49 10.37
C GLU A 676 -17.31 -5.23 9.27
N GLY A 677 -16.69 -6.24 8.66
CA GLY A 677 -17.26 -7.05 7.59
C GLY A 677 -18.22 -8.15 8.04
N ARG A 678 -18.45 -8.36 9.34
CA ARG A 678 -19.18 -9.52 9.88
C ARG A 678 -20.57 -9.75 9.28
N ARG A 679 -21.32 -8.68 9.01
CA ARG A 679 -22.66 -8.78 8.38
C ARG A 679 -22.54 -9.25 6.94
N SER A 680 -21.59 -8.67 6.19
CA SER A 680 -21.30 -9.07 4.81
C SER A 680 -20.82 -10.52 4.71
N ILE A 681 -19.90 -10.93 5.60
CA ILE A 681 -19.40 -12.30 5.69
C ILE A 681 -20.56 -13.26 6.00
N TRP A 682 -21.40 -12.94 6.98
CA TRP A 682 -22.54 -13.77 7.34
C TRP A 682 -23.58 -13.90 6.22
N PHE A 683 -23.85 -12.81 5.50
CA PHE A 683 -24.70 -12.80 4.31
C PHE A 683 -24.16 -13.78 3.25
N VAL A 684 -22.85 -13.69 2.95
CA VAL A 684 -22.20 -14.57 1.97
C VAL A 684 -22.25 -16.03 2.45
N LEU A 685 -21.93 -16.31 3.72
CA LEU A 685 -21.95 -17.67 4.27
C LEU A 685 -23.36 -18.29 4.23
N LYS A 686 -24.40 -17.51 4.57
CA LYS A 686 -25.80 -17.94 4.41
C LYS A 686 -26.13 -18.23 2.95
N GLY A 687 -25.69 -17.36 2.04
CA GLY A 687 -25.90 -17.55 0.60
C GLY A 687 -25.23 -18.81 0.07
N VAL A 688 -23.99 -19.07 0.46
CA VAL A 688 -23.26 -20.32 0.16
C VAL A 688 -24.01 -21.52 0.70
N TYR A 689 -24.44 -21.47 1.96
CA TYR A 689 -25.20 -22.56 2.58
C TYR A 689 -26.52 -22.84 1.82
N TRP A 690 -27.29 -21.82 1.48
CA TRP A 690 -28.53 -21.99 0.74
C TRP A 690 -28.32 -22.51 -0.68
N ASP A 691 -27.26 -22.07 -1.37
CA ASP A 691 -26.96 -22.57 -2.71
C ASP A 691 -26.47 -24.02 -2.69
N LEU A 692 -25.64 -24.39 -1.71
CA LEU A 692 -25.17 -25.78 -1.51
C LEU A 692 -26.29 -26.74 -1.06
N THR A 693 -27.32 -26.22 -0.38
CA THR A 693 -28.48 -27.01 0.07
C THR A 693 -29.66 -26.98 -0.92
N GLY A 694 -29.48 -26.39 -2.11
CA GLY A 694 -30.51 -26.29 -3.14
C GLY A 694 -31.61 -25.26 -2.87
N GLN A 695 -31.50 -24.45 -1.82
CA GLN A 695 -32.47 -23.43 -1.42
C GLN A 695 -32.23 -22.07 -2.12
N SER A 696 -32.01 -22.08 -3.44
CA SER A 696 -31.67 -20.84 -4.17
C SER A 696 -32.78 -19.77 -4.16
N GLU A 697 -34.03 -20.17 -3.97
CA GLU A 697 -35.16 -19.23 -3.79
C GLU A 697 -35.03 -18.40 -2.52
N ARG A 698 -34.61 -19.01 -1.41
CA ARG A 698 -34.38 -18.27 -0.14
C ARG A 698 -33.28 -17.24 -0.27
N LEU A 699 -32.23 -17.55 -1.04
CA LEU A 699 -31.19 -16.59 -1.36
C LEU A 699 -31.76 -15.40 -2.15
N SER A 700 -32.55 -15.66 -3.18
CA SER A 700 -33.15 -14.60 -4.00
C SER A 700 -34.10 -13.73 -3.17
N GLN A 701 -34.95 -14.33 -2.33
CA GLN A 701 -35.85 -13.60 -1.44
C GLN A 701 -35.06 -12.74 -0.44
N TYR A 702 -34.03 -13.31 0.19
CA TYR A 702 -33.21 -12.56 1.14
C TYR A 702 -32.49 -11.35 0.50
N GLN A 703 -32.07 -11.47 -0.77
CA GLN A 703 -31.50 -10.37 -1.54
C GLN A 703 -32.53 -9.27 -1.85
N ILE A 704 -33.78 -9.65 -2.10
CA ILE A 704 -34.90 -8.71 -2.33
C ILE A 704 -35.31 -8.02 -1.03
N ASP A 705 -35.28 -8.73 0.09
CA ASP A 705 -35.67 -8.20 1.40
C ASP A 705 -34.61 -7.25 1.99
N HIS A 706 -33.34 -7.36 1.57
CA HIS A 706 -32.21 -6.57 2.08
C HIS A 706 -31.40 -5.91 0.93
N PRO A 707 -32.03 -5.07 0.08
CA PRO A 707 -31.38 -4.46 -1.07
C PRO A 707 -30.24 -3.50 -0.65
N GLU A 708 -30.33 -2.86 0.51
CA GLU A 708 -29.29 -1.97 1.06
C GLU A 708 -27.97 -2.69 1.38
N GLU A 709 -28.01 -4.01 1.51
CA GLU A 709 -26.84 -4.85 1.74
C GLU A 709 -26.13 -5.30 0.44
N LEU A 710 -26.70 -5.00 -0.72
CA LEU A 710 -26.13 -5.32 -2.03
C LEU A 710 -25.11 -4.26 -2.46
N LEU A 711 -23.97 -4.72 -2.97
CA LEU A 711 -22.86 -3.83 -3.33
C LEU A 711 -23.17 -2.94 -4.53
N SER A 712 -23.94 -3.46 -5.48
CA SER A 712 -24.40 -2.70 -6.63
C SER A 712 -25.33 -1.55 -6.21
N VAL A 713 -26.24 -1.77 -5.24
CA VAL A 713 -27.13 -0.73 -4.69
C VAL A 713 -26.30 0.35 -3.99
N GLN A 714 -25.38 -0.04 -3.11
CA GLN A 714 -24.53 0.91 -2.38
C GLN A 714 -23.74 1.83 -3.33
N SER A 715 -23.18 1.26 -4.40
CA SER A 715 -22.44 2.01 -5.42
C SER A 715 -23.34 3.03 -6.14
N GLN A 716 -24.57 2.63 -6.49
CA GLN A 716 -25.53 3.52 -7.17
C GLN A 716 -26.05 4.64 -6.27
N VAL A 717 -26.35 4.33 -5.00
CA VAL A 717 -26.74 5.33 -4.02
C VAL A 717 -25.61 6.36 -3.83
N ASP A 718 -24.36 5.92 -3.75
CA ASP A 718 -23.20 6.81 -3.65
C ASP A 718 -23.01 7.67 -4.92
N LYS A 719 -23.14 7.10 -6.12
CA LYS A 719 -23.12 7.86 -7.39
C LYS A 719 -24.18 8.96 -7.37
N ARG A 720 -25.41 8.62 -7.01
CA ARG A 720 -26.54 9.55 -7.00
C ARG A 720 -26.38 10.68 -5.98
N MET A 721 -25.76 10.45 -4.82
CA MET A 721 -25.46 11.52 -3.84
C MET A 721 -24.62 12.67 -4.44
N TYR A 722 -23.78 12.38 -5.43
CA TYR A 722 -22.85 13.36 -5.99
C TYR A 722 -23.23 13.86 -7.39
N GLU A 723 -24.20 13.26 -8.05
CA GLU A 723 -24.80 13.77 -9.30
C GLU A 723 -25.67 15.00 -9.05
N LYS A 724 -25.69 15.93 -10.01
CA LYS A 724 -26.65 17.04 -10.08
C LYS A 724 -27.90 16.58 -10.83
N GLU A 725 -29.04 17.20 -10.56
CA GLU A 725 -30.21 17.10 -11.44
C GLU A 725 -29.79 17.42 -12.88
N GLU A 726 -29.95 16.46 -13.79
CA GLU A 726 -30.35 16.85 -15.14
C GLU A 726 -31.75 17.42 -14.98
N VAL A 727 -31.91 18.71 -15.25
CA VAL A 727 -33.24 19.28 -15.47
C VAL A 727 -33.81 18.49 -16.63
N ASP A 728 -34.82 17.69 -16.33
CA ASP A 728 -35.52 16.87 -17.30
C ASP A 728 -36.08 17.81 -18.36
N ASN A 729 -35.39 17.91 -19.51
CA ASN A 729 -35.77 18.78 -20.63
C ASN A 729 -37.05 18.28 -21.34
N THR A 730 -37.77 17.32 -20.78
CA THR A 730 -39.02 16.77 -21.31
C THR A 730 -40.26 17.60 -20.97
N ASN A 731 -40.15 18.70 -20.21
CA ASN A 731 -41.30 19.56 -19.87
C ASN A 731 -41.21 21.02 -20.38
N ILE A 732 -40.35 21.32 -21.36
CA ILE A 732 -40.32 22.66 -21.98
C ILE A 732 -41.47 22.85 -23.00
N ASP A 733 -42.07 21.77 -23.52
CA ASP A 733 -43.18 21.85 -24.48
C ASP A 733 -44.57 22.02 -23.83
N THR A 734 -44.68 21.97 -22.50
CA THR A 734 -45.96 22.14 -21.76
C THR A 734 -46.14 23.51 -21.09
N ILE A 735 -45.22 24.46 -21.30
CA ILE A 735 -45.31 25.83 -20.78
C ILE A 735 -45.44 26.88 -21.91
N MET A 736 -45.64 26.45 -23.17
CA MET A 736 -45.91 27.35 -24.31
C MET A 736 -47.19 26.99 -25.10
N GLU A 737 -48.29 26.68 -24.41
CA GLU A 737 -49.65 26.80 -24.98
C GLU A 737 -50.52 27.81 -24.21
#